data_AF-A0A395H4X3-F1
#
_entry.id   AF-A0A395H4X3-F1
#
_cell.length_a   1.000
_cell.length_b   1.000
_cell.length_c   1.000
_cell.angle_alpha   90.00
_cell.angle_beta   90.00
_cell.angle_gamma   90.00
#
_symmetry.space_group_name_H-M   'P 1'
#
loop_
_entity.id
_entity.type
_entity.pdbx_description
1 polymer ?
#
loop_
_entity_poly.entity_id
_entity_poly.type
_entity_poly.pdbx_seq_one_letter_code
_entity_poly.pdbx_strand_id
1 'polypeptide(L)'
;MSVSSSIYSPLPPKSYTRMIRLLPDEDKDAPIRCELFSYNLSRSSNGGHLYEVFSYVWGSPARSRSIILNGCSFLIMESLHTALLHLRDTQLDRVLWVDAISINQDDDSEKSKQIPLMRMIYAQARRVVVWLGMGWGYGDKALELLGSLGRKQNPESINEKDRERCEALLQRDWFRCIWVLQEVGVAQSIIIMCGTVQINGHIFCEGLDNLEPSPRLMARVSPVSYLIKGALFRSHDRDLSVPTLSIGELVSMYRNHNVIKQHDKVYALLGLSSDSNSAVLAPDYERPWHEVFRQAAQHVFAKCSVEICYEPETAIIRVAFNQICQKLGYCDKWMAEWSLQASGDLLQDGDIICLLEGLSQPSVLRLCADYYTVVIPVVKPKEWVQNTEDNVRGGGNYSAHGLYDILLGWKASEPEDKADSKSLSRLVGNGPNNHKHCEAERSLNHTISVMVDAAIQLFKLGVPERKGLDNVLSKGRVKGVDINFLLSQSNGTVSNNLITAVEAVLWQKHESPHFWEKMLVVAVRDPLPCGFIITSILLQRLQGRLPVPEEVVKAAAANEEHGHQIIPLFLEHRGDKLPIMQLLLEYHGDKLPISKEVVKAAAANEEHGYQIMQLLLVHRGDKLPVFEEVVKAAAVNKNHRYEIMHLLLEYHGDKLPISEEMVKAAAANEEDGYQIMQLLLEHHGDKLPISEEVVKAAAVNEEHGHQIMQLLLEYHGDKLPVSEEVVKAAAVNEITGHQIMQLLLEYHRDKLPISEEVVKAAAANEEHGHQIMQLLLEHRGDKLPVFEEMVKVAAMNKNHRYEIMHLLLEYRGNKLPVSEEVVKAVAANDLIYGPAIMQLLLRHRGDKLPISEEVVKAAAANEKYGHQIMQLLLRHRGDKLPVSEEVVKAAAANEITGHQIMQLLLEHRGDKLPISEEVVKAAAANANSGPAIMQLFLEHRGDKPPVLKKWSRQ
;
A
#
# COMPACT_ATOMS: atom_id res chain seq x y z
N MET A 1 -14.26 -32.87 42.24
CA MET A 1 -13.24 -31.91 41.78
C MET A 1 -13.87 -31.11 40.65
N SER A 2 -13.74 -29.79 40.64
CA SER A 2 -14.20 -28.97 39.49
C SER A 2 -13.24 -29.17 38.32
N VAL A 3 -13.72 -28.99 37.08
CA VAL A 3 -12.89 -29.13 35.86
C VAL A 3 -11.68 -28.17 35.89
N SER A 4 -11.84 -26.98 36.50
CA SER A 4 -10.75 -26.05 36.76
C SER A 4 -9.64 -26.67 37.64
N SER A 5 -9.99 -27.36 38.73
CA SER A 5 -9.01 -27.98 39.65
C SER A 5 -8.18 -29.12 39.06
N SER A 6 -8.62 -29.73 37.95
CA SER A 6 -7.85 -30.74 37.20
C SER A 6 -6.95 -30.15 36.10
N ILE A 7 -7.23 -28.93 35.64
CA ILE A 7 -6.49 -28.27 34.55
C ILE A 7 -5.38 -27.38 35.11
N TYR A 8 -5.67 -26.62 36.17
CA TYR A 8 -4.73 -25.64 36.73
C TYR A 8 -3.88 -26.23 37.86
N SER A 9 -2.66 -26.66 37.52
CA SER A 9 -1.64 -27.00 38.53
C SER A 9 -1.16 -25.74 39.29
N PRO A 10 -0.90 -25.82 40.62
CA PRO A 10 -0.38 -24.69 41.38
C PRO A 10 0.96 -24.16 40.82
N LEU A 11 1.06 -22.84 40.65
CA LEU A 11 2.28 -22.20 40.17
C LEU A 11 3.34 -22.03 41.28
N PRO A 12 4.64 -22.23 40.98
CA PRO A 12 5.71 -21.90 41.92
C PRO A 12 5.75 -20.39 42.25
N PRO A 13 6.23 -20.00 43.44
CA PRO A 13 6.29 -18.60 43.84
C PRO A 13 7.35 -17.81 43.05
N LYS A 14 6.94 -16.60 42.60
CA LYS A 14 7.72 -15.58 41.86
C LYS A 14 8.20 -16.01 40.45
N SER A 15 7.93 -15.15 39.46
CA SER A 15 8.42 -15.27 38.07
C SER A 15 7.99 -16.52 37.28
N TYR A 16 6.90 -17.18 37.68
CA TYR A 16 6.24 -18.24 36.91
C TYR A 16 4.86 -17.80 36.42
N THR A 17 4.51 -18.24 35.21
CA THR A 17 3.16 -18.15 34.62
C THR A 17 2.85 -19.48 33.90
N ARG A 18 1.72 -19.59 33.19
CA ARG A 18 1.45 -20.69 32.27
C ARG A 18 1.46 -20.20 30.83
N MET A 19 1.83 -21.08 29.91
CA MET A 19 1.75 -20.87 28.47
C MET A 19 0.83 -21.93 27.88
N ILE A 20 0.14 -21.59 26.79
CA ILE A 20 -0.53 -22.59 25.95
C ILE A 20 0.38 -22.94 24.76
N ARG A 21 0.47 -24.22 24.44
CA ARG A 21 0.90 -24.69 23.13
C ARG A 21 -0.36 -24.94 22.30
N LEU A 22 -0.61 -24.11 21.31
CA LEU A 22 -1.63 -24.34 20.29
C LEU A 22 -1.09 -25.37 19.30
N LEU A 23 -1.79 -26.50 19.14
CA LEU A 23 -1.37 -27.59 18.26
C LEU A 23 -1.86 -27.36 16.82
N PRO A 24 -1.06 -27.76 15.81
CA PRO A 24 -1.47 -27.69 14.41
C PRO A 24 -2.53 -28.75 14.07
N ASP A 25 -3.27 -28.50 13.00
CA ASP A 25 -4.17 -29.47 12.36
C ASP A 25 -4.32 -29.11 10.87
N GLU A 26 -4.30 -30.09 9.96
CA GLU A 26 -4.47 -29.85 8.52
C GLU A 26 -5.90 -29.39 8.18
N ASP A 27 -6.87 -29.88 8.94
CA ASP A 27 -8.27 -29.49 8.81
C ASP A 27 -8.56 -28.21 9.62
N LYS A 28 -8.92 -27.14 8.91
CA LYS A 28 -9.25 -25.85 9.51
C LYS A 28 -10.49 -25.90 10.39
N ASP A 29 -11.41 -26.83 10.16
CA ASP A 29 -12.63 -27.01 10.94
C ASP A 29 -12.46 -28.01 12.10
N ALA A 30 -11.31 -28.71 12.20
CA ALA A 30 -11.04 -29.63 13.29
C ALA A 30 -11.03 -28.92 14.66
N PRO A 31 -11.45 -29.59 15.77
CA PRO A 31 -11.47 -28.98 17.10
C PRO A 31 -10.10 -28.43 17.52
N ILE A 32 -10.07 -27.19 18.03
CA ILE A 32 -8.83 -26.56 18.52
C ILE A 32 -8.29 -27.35 19.72
N ARG A 33 -7.03 -27.78 19.62
CA ARG A 33 -6.31 -28.51 20.68
C ARG A 33 -5.16 -27.67 21.24
N CYS A 34 -5.06 -27.61 22.56
CA CYS A 34 -4.03 -26.88 23.28
C CYS A 34 -3.45 -27.70 24.45
N GLU A 35 -2.16 -27.51 24.73
CA GLU A 35 -1.51 -27.99 25.96
C GLU A 35 -1.21 -26.80 26.89
N LEU A 36 -1.54 -26.87 28.18
CA LEU A 36 -1.26 -25.84 29.18
C LEU A 36 -0.09 -26.30 30.07
N PHE A 37 1.00 -25.52 30.10
CA PHE A 37 2.22 -25.86 30.85
C PHE A 37 2.83 -24.67 31.60
N SER A 38 3.56 -24.94 32.68
CA SER A 38 4.21 -23.90 33.50
C SER A 38 5.49 -23.37 32.85
N TYR A 39 5.68 -22.05 32.89
CA TYR A 39 6.80 -21.34 32.26
C TYR A 39 7.53 -20.44 33.26
N ASN A 40 8.86 -20.36 33.15
CA ASN A 40 9.71 -19.56 34.04
C ASN A 40 10.30 -18.35 33.30
N LEU A 41 9.87 -17.15 33.69
CA LEU A 41 10.23 -15.85 33.10
C LEU A 41 11.66 -15.38 33.48
N SER A 42 12.36 -16.10 34.38
CA SER A 42 13.76 -15.79 34.76
C SER A 42 14.82 -16.58 33.98
N ARG A 43 14.42 -17.66 33.28
CA ARG A 43 15.35 -18.51 32.52
C ARG A 43 15.45 -18.08 31.05
N SER A 44 16.30 -17.09 30.79
CA SER A 44 16.83 -16.81 29.44
C SER A 44 18.28 -17.28 29.35
N SER A 45 18.52 -18.33 28.54
CA SER A 45 19.85 -18.86 28.22
C SER A 45 20.21 -18.49 26.77
N ASN A 46 21.02 -17.45 26.62
CA ASN A 46 21.70 -17.00 25.38
C ASN A 46 20.87 -16.77 24.09
N GLY A 47 19.54 -16.84 24.12
CA GLY A 47 18.70 -16.74 22.91
C GLY A 47 17.39 -15.93 23.01
N GLY A 48 17.07 -15.34 24.16
CA GLY A 48 15.75 -14.70 24.39
C GLY A 48 14.65 -15.73 24.65
N HIS A 49 13.40 -15.25 24.78
CA HIS A 49 12.23 -16.14 24.94
C HIS A 49 11.52 -16.31 23.59
N LEU A 50 11.01 -17.51 23.32
CA LEU A 50 10.41 -17.88 22.02
C LEU A 50 8.88 -17.86 22.01
N TYR A 51 8.22 -17.56 23.14
CA TYR A 51 6.76 -17.47 23.18
C TYR A 51 6.28 -16.15 22.58
N GLU A 52 5.08 -16.19 21.99
CA GLU A 52 4.35 -15.02 21.54
C GLU A 52 3.28 -14.67 22.58
N VAL A 53 2.83 -13.41 22.62
CA VAL A 53 1.77 -12.99 23.55
C VAL A 53 0.60 -12.44 22.77
N PHE A 54 -0.62 -12.79 23.19
CA PHE A 54 -1.82 -12.41 22.49
C PHE A 54 -2.45 -11.13 23.07
N SER A 55 -2.89 -10.23 22.19
CA SER A 55 -3.57 -8.97 22.53
C SER A 55 -4.89 -8.90 21.79
N TYR A 56 -6.01 -8.93 22.52
CA TYR A 56 -7.35 -9.02 21.92
C TYR A 56 -8.42 -8.50 22.88
N VAL A 57 -9.58 -8.13 22.34
CA VAL A 57 -10.75 -7.77 23.16
C VAL A 57 -11.55 -9.02 23.50
N TRP A 58 -11.74 -9.26 24.80
CA TRP A 58 -12.54 -10.37 25.32
C TRP A 58 -13.97 -10.38 24.76
N GLY A 59 -14.58 -9.20 24.58
CA GLY A 59 -15.92 -9.07 24.00
C GLY A 59 -17.01 -9.56 24.96
N SER A 60 -17.94 -10.38 24.47
CA SER A 60 -18.98 -10.97 25.32
C SER A 60 -18.37 -11.91 26.38
N PRO A 61 -18.70 -11.78 27.68
CA PRO A 61 -18.16 -12.62 28.75
C PRO A 61 -18.69 -14.07 28.71
N ALA A 62 -19.60 -14.40 27.81
CA ALA A 62 -20.15 -15.75 27.67
C ALA A 62 -19.07 -16.72 27.13
N ARG A 63 -18.65 -17.68 27.97
CA ARG A 63 -17.78 -18.80 27.58
C ARG A 63 -18.60 -19.84 26.77
N SER A 64 -18.87 -19.53 25.50
CA SER A 64 -19.80 -20.27 24.63
C SER A 64 -19.16 -21.28 23.67
N ARG A 65 -17.85 -21.22 23.45
CA ARG A 65 -17.13 -22.08 22.49
C ARG A 65 -16.23 -23.07 23.23
N SER A 66 -16.13 -24.31 22.73
CA SER A 66 -15.33 -25.37 23.37
C SER A 66 -14.02 -25.60 22.63
N ILE A 67 -12.93 -25.76 23.39
CA ILE A 67 -11.63 -26.26 22.91
C ILE A 67 -11.25 -27.52 23.69
N ILE A 68 -10.20 -28.22 23.24
CA ILE A 68 -9.60 -29.34 23.96
C ILE A 68 -8.29 -28.84 24.61
N LEU A 69 -8.29 -28.68 25.93
CA LEU A 69 -7.14 -28.20 26.73
C LEU A 69 -6.63 -29.34 27.62
N ASN A 70 -5.36 -29.76 27.45
CA ASN A 70 -4.80 -30.94 28.14
C ASN A 70 -5.66 -32.22 27.99
N GLY A 71 -6.30 -32.40 26.83
CA GLY A 71 -7.21 -33.52 26.57
C GLY A 71 -8.63 -33.37 27.14
N CYS A 72 -8.92 -32.32 27.92
CA CYS A 72 -10.23 -32.04 28.49
C CYS A 72 -11.00 -30.98 27.68
N SER A 73 -12.33 -31.09 27.63
CA SER A 73 -13.18 -30.01 27.08
C SER A 73 -13.13 -28.78 27.99
N PHE A 74 -12.81 -27.62 27.42
CA PHE A 74 -12.69 -26.34 28.13
C PHE A 74 -13.43 -25.24 27.37
N LEU A 75 -14.25 -24.45 28.08
CA LEU A 75 -15.07 -23.39 27.48
C LEU A 75 -14.37 -22.03 27.51
N ILE A 76 -14.34 -21.36 26.35
CA ILE A 76 -13.74 -20.05 26.14
C ILE A 76 -14.72 -19.07 25.47
N MET A 77 -14.37 -17.79 25.49
CA MET A 77 -15.10 -16.73 24.80
C MET A 77 -14.96 -16.87 23.28
N GLU A 78 -15.99 -16.44 22.55
CA GLU A 78 -16.05 -16.54 21.09
C GLU A 78 -14.96 -15.73 20.36
N SER A 79 -14.60 -14.57 20.92
CA SER A 79 -13.47 -13.73 20.48
C SER A 79 -12.15 -14.51 20.44
N LEU A 80 -11.84 -15.20 21.54
CA LEU A 80 -10.62 -16.00 21.68
C LEU A 80 -10.66 -17.27 20.84
N HIS A 81 -11.81 -17.96 20.76
CA HIS A 81 -11.94 -19.13 19.88
C HIS A 81 -11.66 -18.76 18.43
N THR A 82 -12.27 -17.66 17.97
CA THR A 82 -12.09 -17.15 16.60
C THR A 82 -10.65 -16.76 16.33
N ALA A 83 -9.99 -16.11 17.29
CA ALA A 83 -8.58 -15.80 17.20
C ALA A 83 -7.68 -17.05 17.11
N LEU A 84 -7.83 -18.00 18.04
CA LEU A 84 -7.04 -19.24 18.04
C LEU A 84 -7.21 -20.04 16.74
N LEU A 85 -8.38 -19.98 16.10
CA LEU A 85 -8.61 -20.58 14.78
C LEU A 85 -7.74 -19.95 13.68
N HIS A 86 -7.58 -18.63 13.69
CA HIS A 86 -6.73 -17.89 12.73
C HIS A 86 -5.24 -17.94 13.08
N LEU A 87 -4.90 -18.22 14.34
CA LEU A 87 -3.53 -18.41 14.78
C LEU A 87 -3.02 -19.83 14.57
N ARG A 88 -3.91 -20.83 14.45
CA ARG A 88 -3.54 -22.24 14.24
C ARG A 88 -2.92 -22.41 12.85
N ASP A 89 -1.69 -22.90 12.85
CA ASP A 89 -0.97 -23.31 11.66
C ASP A 89 -1.33 -24.77 11.28
N THR A 90 -1.07 -25.19 10.04
CA THR A 90 -1.36 -26.56 9.58
C THR A 90 -0.25 -27.55 9.93
N GLN A 91 0.97 -27.09 10.23
CA GLN A 91 2.14 -27.93 10.46
C GLN A 91 2.89 -27.64 11.78
N LEU A 92 2.88 -26.39 12.26
CA LEU A 92 3.70 -25.95 13.39
C LEU A 92 2.89 -25.67 14.67
N ASP A 93 3.41 -26.10 15.83
CA ASP A 93 2.86 -25.70 17.12
C ASP A 93 3.28 -24.26 17.50
N ARG A 94 2.39 -23.53 18.18
CA ARG A 94 2.65 -22.16 18.63
C ARG A 94 2.56 -22.05 20.14
N VAL A 95 3.63 -21.56 20.77
CA VAL A 95 3.64 -21.26 22.20
C VAL A 95 3.16 -19.83 22.42
N LEU A 96 1.97 -19.69 22.99
CA LEU A 96 1.29 -18.43 23.23
C LEU A 96 1.08 -18.20 24.73
N TRP A 97 1.17 -16.94 25.17
CA TRP A 97 0.53 -16.50 26.40
C TRP A 97 -0.82 -15.86 26.07
N VAL A 98 -1.87 -16.33 26.74
CA VAL A 98 -3.24 -15.81 26.62
C VAL A 98 -3.81 -15.68 28.02
N ASP A 99 -4.01 -14.46 28.50
CA ASP A 99 -4.51 -14.15 29.85
C ASP A 99 -5.70 -15.02 30.30
N ALA A 100 -6.71 -15.19 29.44
CA ALA A 100 -7.94 -15.93 29.74
C ALA A 100 -7.78 -17.46 29.89
N ILE A 101 -6.61 -18.03 29.56
CA ILE A 101 -6.29 -19.46 29.72
C ILE A 101 -5.02 -19.67 30.55
N SER A 102 -4.05 -18.77 30.48
CA SER A 102 -2.78 -18.85 31.21
C SER A 102 -2.96 -18.58 32.71
N ILE A 103 -3.88 -17.67 33.05
CA ILE A 103 -4.27 -17.34 34.42
C ILE A 103 -5.57 -18.08 34.75
N ASN A 104 -5.66 -18.70 35.91
CA ASN A 104 -6.91 -19.27 36.41
C ASN A 104 -7.90 -18.14 36.73
N GLN A 105 -8.77 -17.81 35.76
CA GLN A 105 -9.72 -16.71 35.86
C GLN A 105 -10.74 -16.85 36.99
N ASP A 106 -10.91 -18.07 37.52
CA ASP A 106 -11.83 -18.39 38.59
C ASP A 106 -11.14 -18.36 40.00
N ASP A 107 -9.86 -17.97 40.08
CA ASP A 107 -9.09 -17.79 41.33
C ASP A 107 -8.55 -16.35 41.44
N ASP A 108 -9.20 -15.52 42.27
CA ASP A 108 -8.78 -14.14 42.54
C ASP A 108 -7.40 -14.05 43.19
N SER A 109 -7.01 -15.03 44.02
CA SER A 109 -5.68 -15.07 44.64
C SER A 109 -4.57 -15.38 43.64
N GLU A 110 -4.87 -16.10 42.56
CA GLU A 110 -3.93 -16.26 41.44
C GLU A 110 -3.86 -15.00 40.58
N LYS A 111 -5.02 -14.42 40.21
CA LYS A 111 -5.08 -13.17 39.41
C LYS A 111 -4.27 -12.03 40.04
N SER A 112 -4.43 -11.77 41.33
CA SER A 112 -3.66 -10.73 42.04
C SER A 112 -2.13 -10.96 42.03
N LYS A 113 -1.66 -12.19 41.78
CA LYS A 113 -0.23 -12.52 41.66
C LYS A 113 0.27 -12.53 40.21
N GLN A 114 -0.60 -12.84 39.25
CA GLN A 114 -0.24 -12.91 37.82
C GLN A 114 -0.34 -11.56 37.11
N ILE A 115 -1.34 -10.71 37.44
CA ILE A 115 -1.51 -9.38 36.81
C ILE A 115 -0.23 -8.52 36.91
N PRO A 116 0.46 -8.41 38.06
CA PRO A 116 1.72 -7.67 38.16
C PRO A 116 2.87 -8.23 37.28
N LEU A 117 2.77 -9.47 36.79
CA LEU A 117 3.75 -10.07 35.87
C LEU A 117 3.48 -9.71 34.41
N MET A 118 2.29 -9.18 34.05
CA MET A 118 1.92 -8.90 32.65
C MET A 118 2.94 -8.00 31.96
N ARG A 119 3.39 -6.89 32.58
CA ARG A 119 4.46 -6.04 32.02
C ARG A 119 5.69 -6.88 31.63
N MET A 120 6.13 -7.80 32.47
CA MET A 120 7.30 -8.64 32.19
C MET A 120 7.02 -9.65 31.07
N ILE A 121 5.81 -10.22 31.02
CA ILE A 121 5.40 -11.21 30.01
C ILE A 121 5.34 -10.56 28.61
N TYR A 122 4.65 -9.42 28.46
CA TYR A 122 4.60 -8.70 27.17
C TYR A 122 5.98 -8.14 26.78
N ALA A 123 6.78 -7.67 27.75
CA ALA A 123 8.12 -7.12 27.47
C ALA A 123 9.15 -8.19 27.07
N GLN A 124 8.98 -9.45 27.47
CA GLN A 124 9.90 -10.55 27.16
C GLN A 124 9.43 -11.42 25.98
N ALA A 125 8.23 -11.18 25.45
CA ALA A 125 7.68 -11.90 24.30
C ALA A 125 8.56 -11.77 23.05
N ARG A 126 8.64 -12.84 22.24
CA ARG A 126 9.22 -12.78 20.88
C ARG A 126 8.50 -11.73 20.04
N ARG A 127 7.18 -11.68 20.16
CA ARG A 127 6.28 -10.67 19.60
C ARG A 127 4.94 -10.66 20.32
N VAL A 128 4.24 -9.55 20.20
CA VAL A 128 2.82 -9.41 20.57
C VAL A 128 1.98 -9.47 19.30
N VAL A 129 0.96 -10.32 19.31
CA VAL A 129 0.02 -10.49 18.21
C VAL A 129 -1.29 -9.80 18.58
N VAL A 130 -1.56 -8.68 17.94
CA VAL A 130 -2.76 -7.87 18.09
C VAL A 130 -3.84 -8.40 17.16
N TRP A 131 -4.99 -8.77 17.71
CA TRP A 131 -6.13 -9.26 16.95
C TRP A 131 -7.27 -8.25 16.96
N LEU A 132 -7.52 -7.65 15.79
CA LEU A 132 -8.59 -6.68 15.59
C LEU A 132 -9.95 -7.33 15.30
N GLY A 133 -10.03 -8.66 15.16
CA GLY A 133 -11.27 -9.40 14.86
C GLY A 133 -11.31 -10.01 13.45
N MET A 134 -12.45 -10.64 13.12
CA MET A 134 -12.73 -11.18 11.78
C MET A 134 -12.58 -10.13 10.66
N GLY A 135 -12.39 -10.58 9.42
CA GLY A 135 -12.43 -9.73 8.21
C GLY A 135 -13.79 -9.10 7.90
N TRP A 136 -14.84 -9.40 8.69
CA TRP A 136 -16.18 -8.84 8.53
C TRP A 136 -16.19 -7.30 8.44
N GLY A 137 -17.03 -6.76 7.56
CA GLY A 137 -17.08 -5.33 7.28
C GLY A 137 -15.86 -4.81 6.50
N TYR A 138 -15.25 -5.65 5.65
CA TYR A 138 -14.03 -5.34 4.88
C TYR A 138 -12.79 -5.06 5.75
N GLY A 139 -12.73 -5.63 6.96
CA GLY A 139 -11.66 -5.34 7.91
C GLY A 139 -10.29 -5.90 7.50
N ASP A 140 -10.30 -7.01 6.77
CA ASP A 140 -9.12 -7.59 6.12
C ASP A 140 -8.59 -6.67 5.02
N LYS A 141 -9.48 -6.22 4.12
CA LYS A 141 -9.13 -5.27 3.04
C LYS A 141 -8.69 -3.91 3.58
N ALA A 142 -9.33 -3.43 4.65
CA ALA A 142 -8.93 -2.21 5.36
C ALA A 142 -7.52 -2.34 5.97
N LEU A 143 -7.17 -3.48 6.55
CA LEU A 143 -5.83 -3.71 7.09
C LEU A 143 -4.79 -3.85 5.97
N GLU A 144 -5.15 -4.48 4.85
CA GLU A 144 -4.29 -4.55 3.65
C GLU A 144 -4.04 -3.16 3.05
N LEU A 145 -5.07 -2.31 2.98
CA LEU A 145 -4.99 -0.92 2.51
C LEU A 145 -4.14 -0.04 3.43
N LEU A 146 -4.29 -0.15 4.76
CA LEU A 146 -3.37 0.48 5.70
C LEU A 146 -1.94 -0.05 5.51
N GLY A 147 -1.79 -1.35 5.23
CA GLY A 147 -0.52 -1.97 4.89
C GLY A 147 0.14 -1.42 3.64
N SER A 148 -0.62 -1.14 2.58
CA SER A 148 -0.10 -0.56 1.33
C SER A 148 0.17 0.95 1.45
N LEU A 149 -0.68 1.70 2.16
CA LEU A 149 -0.43 3.10 2.52
C LEU A 149 0.86 3.26 3.32
N GLY A 150 1.10 2.39 4.32
CA GLY A 150 2.28 2.45 5.18
C GLY A 150 3.60 2.01 4.53
N ARG A 151 3.54 1.37 3.34
CA ARG A 151 4.74 1.03 2.55
C ARG A 151 5.12 2.12 1.54
N LYS A 152 4.18 2.96 1.11
CA LYS A 152 4.42 4.00 0.07
C LYS A 152 4.98 5.29 0.68
N GLN A 153 6.01 5.86 0.04
CA GLN A 153 6.61 7.15 0.44
C GLN A 153 5.75 8.37 0.06
N ASN A 154 5.00 8.26 -1.04
CA ASN A 154 4.01 9.25 -1.50
C ASN A 154 2.80 8.45 -2.03
N PRO A 155 1.83 8.07 -1.18
CA PRO A 155 0.63 7.40 -1.63
C PRO A 155 -0.24 8.33 -2.50
N GLU A 156 -0.83 7.78 -3.56
CA GLU A 156 -1.89 8.45 -4.29
C GLU A 156 -3.12 8.68 -3.38
N SER A 157 -3.97 9.64 -3.72
CA SER A 157 -5.15 9.96 -2.92
C SER A 157 -6.08 8.75 -2.78
N ILE A 158 -6.19 8.21 -1.56
CA ILE A 158 -7.16 7.16 -1.24
C ILE A 158 -8.58 7.66 -1.52
N ASN A 159 -9.39 6.83 -2.20
CA ASN A 159 -10.79 7.17 -2.47
C ASN A 159 -11.63 7.08 -1.19
N GLU A 160 -12.74 7.81 -1.15
CA GLU A 160 -13.56 7.96 0.06
C GLU A 160 -14.06 6.62 0.63
N LYS A 161 -14.39 5.64 -0.22
CA LYS A 161 -14.88 4.33 0.24
C LYS A 161 -13.79 3.51 0.92
N ASP A 162 -12.56 3.60 0.44
CA ASP A 162 -11.42 2.93 1.07
C ASP A 162 -10.98 3.64 2.35
N ARG A 163 -11.11 4.98 2.40
CA ARG A 163 -10.97 5.77 3.63
C ARG A 163 -12.00 5.34 4.70
N GLU A 164 -13.29 5.28 4.35
CA GLU A 164 -14.38 4.82 5.22
C GLU A 164 -14.12 3.41 5.78
N ARG A 165 -13.63 2.47 4.95
CA ARG A 165 -13.28 1.11 5.39
C ARG A 165 -12.15 1.10 6.42
N CYS A 166 -11.08 1.86 6.17
CA CYS A 166 -9.99 2.00 7.12
C CYS A 166 -10.45 2.65 8.43
N GLU A 167 -11.25 3.72 8.37
CA GLU A 167 -11.82 4.34 9.57
C GLU A 167 -12.76 3.40 10.34
N ALA A 168 -13.52 2.53 9.67
CA ALA A 168 -14.36 1.53 10.32
C ALA A 168 -13.53 0.45 11.05
N LEU A 169 -12.37 0.04 10.53
CA LEU A 169 -11.44 -0.85 11.22
C LEU A 169 -10.88 -0.21 12.50
N LEU A 170 -10.49 1.07 12.43
CA LEU A 170 -9.97 1.86 13.54
C LEU A 170 -11.01 2.16 14.63
N GLN A 171 -12.30 2.00 14.31
CA GLN A 171 -13.39 2.17 15.27
C GLN A 171 -13.60 0.96 16.19
N ARG A 172 -13.02 -0.21 15.87
CA ARG A 172 -13.18 -1.45 16.65
C ARG A 172 -12.68 -1.29 18.09
N ASP A 173 -13.29 -2.03 19.02
CA ASP A 173 -13.13 -1.83 20.46
C ASP A 173 -11.71 -2.10 21.00
N TRP A 174 -10.83 -2.74 20.22
CA TRP A 174 -9.43 -2.93 20.61
C TRP A 174 -8.73 -1.59 20.83
N PHE A 175 -8.95 -0.61 19.94
CA PHE A 175 -8.45 0.76 20.09
C PHE A 175 -9.13 1.56 21.22
N ARG A 176 -10.09 0.96 21.93
CA ARG A 176 -10.72 1.57 23.10
C ARG A 176 -10.34 0.86 24.41
N CYS A 177 -9.83 -0.36 24.39
CA CYS A 177 -9.54 -1.10 25.63
C CYS A 177 -8.27 -0.55 26.30
N ILE A 178 -8.33 -0.13 27.57
CA ILE A 178 -7.14 0.46 28.23
C ILE A 178 -5.99 -0.54 28.44
N TRP A 179 -6.28 -1.84 28.55
CA TRP A 179 -5.27 -2.84 28.85
C TRP A 179 -4.27 -3.03 27.71
N VAL A 180 -4.72 -2.85 26.45
CA VAL A 180 -3.88 -2.97 25.25
C VAL A 180 -2.67 -2.06 25.27
N LEU A 181 -2.72 -0.98 26.06
CA LEU A 181 -1.63 -0.03 26.22
C LEU A 181 -0.42 -0.66 26.90
N GLN A 182 -0.60 -1.43 27.97
CA GLN A 182 0.50 -2.23 28.52
C GLN A 182 0.96 -3.28 27.51
N GLU A 183 0.01 -3.89 26.80
CA GLU A 183 0.27 -4.98 25.86
C GLU A 183 1.18 -4.54 24.69
N VAL A 184 0.91 -3.40 24.06
CA VAL A 184 1.75 -2.83 22.99
C VAL A 184 2.86 -1.91 23.50
N GLY A 185 2.70 -1.31 24.68
CA GLY A 185 3.60 -0.30 25.25
C GLY A 185 4.89 -0.84 25.85
N VAL A 186 5.03 -2.15 25.97
CA VAL A 186 6.32 -2.80 26.31
C VAL A 186 6.77 -3.87 25.30
N ALA A 187 5.94 -4.23 24.32
CA ALA A 187 6.26 -5.20 23.28
C ALA A 187 7.55 -4.86 22.52
N GLN A 188 8.38 -5.86 22.22
CA GLN A 188 9.59 -5.68 21.40
C GLN A 188 9.32 -5.77 19.89
N SER A 189 8.24 -6.45 19.51
CA SER A 189 7.79 -6.66 18.13
C SER A 189 6.28 -6.81 18.15
N ILE A 190 5.58 -6.24 17.18
CA ILE A 190 4.11 -6.21 17.12
C ILE A 190 3.67 -6.60 15.72
N ILE A 191 2.77 -7.59 15.63
CA ILE A 191 2.03 -7.93 14.41
C ILE A 191 0.56 -7.60 14.67
N ILE A 192 -0.08 -6.92 13.73
CA ILE A 192 -1.51 -6.61 13.76
C ILE A 192 -2.20 -7.51 12.74
N MET A 193 -3.25 -8.21 13.19
CA MET A 193 -4.03 -9.18 12.42
C MET A 193 -5.50 -8.80 12.36
N CYS A 194 -6.11 -9.00 11.20
CA CYS A 194 -7.55 -8.87 10.98
C CYS A 194 -8.00 -9.90 9.94
N GLY A 195 -8.82 -10.86 10.35
CA GLY A 195 -9.11 -12.04 9.52
C GLY A 195 -7.82 -12.81 9.20
N THR A 196 -7.55 -13.04 7.91
CA THR A 196 -6.32 -13.69 7.41
C THR A 196 -5.18 -12.71 7.12
N VAL A 197 -5.44 -11.40 7.10
CA VAL A 197 -4.42 -10.38 6.80
C VAL A 197 -3.63 -10.06 8.06
N GLN A 198 -2.31 -10.00 7.93
CA GLN A 198 -1.39 -9.57 8.98
C GLN A 198 -0.40 -8.54 8.44
N ILE A 199 -0.10 -7.51 9.23
CA ILE A 199 0.94 -6.51 8.91
C ILE A 199 1.78 -6.18 10.15
N ASN A 200 3.00 -5.70 9.93
CA ASN A 200 3.84 -5.19 10.99
C ASN A 200 3.15 -3.98 11.65
N GLY A 201 3.10 -3.93 12.98
CA GLY A 201 2.46 -2.82 13.71
C GLY A 201 3.05 -1.46 13.36
N HIS A 202 4.33 -1.42 12.99
CA HIS A 202 4.96 -0.21 12.49
C HIS A 202 4.38 0.26 11.13
N ILE A 203 4.23 -0.65 10.17
CA ILE A 203 3.60 -0.36 8.86
C ILE A 203 2.15 0.12 9.04
N PHE A 204 1.41 -0.46 9.99
CA PHE A 204 0.08 0.00 10.34
C PHE A 204 0.08 1.46 10.83
N CYS A 205 1.08 1.87 11.64
CA CYS A 205 1.21 3.23 12.12
C CYS A 205 1.56 4.24 11.01
N GLU A 206 2.36 3.86 10.02
CA GLU A 206 2.62 4.72 8.84
C GLU A 206 1.40 4.79 7.92
N GLY A 207 0.67 3.67 7.75
CA GLY A 207 -0.60 3.65 7.04
C GLY A 207 -1.67 4.52 7.69
N LEU A 208 -1.64 4.63 9.01
CA LEU A 208 -2.46 5.55 9.80
C LEU A 208 -2.11 7.02 9.53
N ASP A 209 -0.82 7.38 9.58
CA ASP A 209 -0.40 8.75 9.33
C ASP A 209 -0.75 9.17 7.89
N ASN A 210 -0.46 8.31 6.91
CA ASN A 210 -0.79 8.51 5.49
C ASN A 210 -2.30 8.48 5.18
N LEU A 211 -3.13 7.86 6.03
CA LEU A 211 -4.58 7.90 5.89
C LEU A 211 -5.13 9.28 6.30
N GLU A 212 -4.51 9.97 7.24
CA GLU A 212 -5.06 11.15 7.91
C GLU A 212 -6.53 10.94 8.38
N PRO A 213 -6.79 10.09 9.38
CA PRO A 213 -8.13 9.86 9.91
C PRO A 213 -8.68 11.10 10.62
N SER A 214 -10.01 11.17 10.73
CA SER A 214 -10.71 12.26 11.41
C SER A 214 -10.16 12.52 12.82
N PRO A 215 -10.10 13.79 13.30
CA PRO A 215 -9.49 14.13 14.59
C PRO A 215 -10.04 13.37 15.79
N ARG A 216 -11.34 13.03 15.78
CA ARG A 216 -12.00 12.22 16.82
C ARG A 216 -11.50 10.77 16.85
N LEU A 217 -11.12 10.22 15.70
CA LEU A 217 -10.58 8.88 15.56
C LEU A 217 -9.07 8.87 15.86
N MET A 218 -8.34 9.89 15.40
CA MET A 218 -6.94 10.09 15.78
C MET A 218 -6.75 10.26 17.30
N ALA A 219 -7.63 10.99 17.99
CA ALA A 219 -7.60 11.10 19.46
C ALA A 219 -7.83 9.77 20.22
N ARG A 220 -8.28 8.71 19.53
CA ARG A 220 -8.43 7.35 20.05
C ARG A 220 -7.21 6.49 19.71
N VAL A 221 -6.73 6.57 18.47
CA VAL A 221 -5.70 5.66 17.94
C VAL A 221 -4.29 6.18 18.19
N SER A 222 -4.05 7.49 18.19
CA SER A 222 -2.75 8.12 18.42
C SER A 222 -2.01 7.60 19.68
N PRO A 223 -2.65 7.46 20.85
CA PRO A 223 -1.98 6.93 22.04
C PRO A 223 -1.44 5.50 21.87
N VAL A 224 -2.17 4.66 21.12
CA VAL A 224 -1.74 3.29 20.77
C VAL A 224 -0.67 3.33 19.68
N SER A 225 -0.83 4.16 18.65
CA SER A 225 0.14 4.34 17.55
C SER A 225 1.51 4.79 18.09
N TYR A 226 1.52 5.76 19.01
CA TYR A 226 2.73 6.23 19.70
C TYR A 226 3.48 5.08 20.41
N LEU A 227 2.76 4.23 21.15
CA LEU A 227 3.34 3.07 21.82
C LEU A 227 3.83 1.98 20.84
N ILE A 228 3.15 1.79 19.71
CA ILE A 228 3.56 0.83 18.68
C ILE A 228 4.82 1.31 17.96
N LYS A 229 4.88 2.59 17.54
CA LYS A 229 6.09 3.20 16.96
C LYS A 229 7.28 3.06 17.92
N GLY A 230 7.06 3.25 19.22
CA GLY A 230 8.07 3.05 20.26
C GLY A 230 8.63 1.63 20.38
N ALA A 231 7.95 0.59 19.87
CA ALA A 231 8.36 -0.81 20.02
C ALA A 231 9.71 -1.13 19.34
N LEU A 232 9.97 -0.55 18.15
CA LEU A 232 11.20 -0.76 17.40
C LEU A 232 12.46 -0.44 18.22
N PHE A 233 12.40 0.56 19.10
CA PHE A 233 13.54 1.15 19.81
C PHE A 233 13.81 0.54 21.19
N ARG A 234 13.08 -0.54 21.57
CA ARG A 234 13.19 -1.18 22.89
C ARG A 234 14.35 -2.18 22.93
N SER A 235 15.17 -2.10 23.97
CA SER A 235 16.30 -3.00 24.19
C SER A 235 15.84 -4.38 24.68
N HIS A 236 16.50 -5.44 24.19
CA HIS A 236 16.33 -6.82 24.68
C HIS A 236 17.07 -7.10 26.01
N ASP A 237 17.82 -6.13 26.53
CA ASP A 237 18.63 -6.34 27.73
C ASP A 237 17.76 -6.45 29.00
N ARG A 238 18.27 -7.14 30.02
CA ARG A 238 17.44 -7.65 31.14
C ARG A 238 16.82 -6.56 32.02
N ASP A 239 17.38 -5.36 31.98
CA ASP A 239 16.77 -4.17 32.56
C ASP A 239 15.61 -3.68 31.69
N LEU A 240 14.42 -4.24 31.98
CA LEU A 240 13.11 -3.83 31.49
C LEU A 240 13.07 -2.34 31.19
N SER A 241 12.98 -1.96 29.90
CA SER A 241 13.12 -0.57 29.43
C SER A 241 12.49 0.42 30.40
N VAL A 242 13.33 1.24 31.04
CA VAL A 242 12.90 2.17 32.09
C VAL A 242 11.74 2.99 31.52
N PRO A 243 10.54 2.93 32.11
CA PRO A 243 9.41 3.65 31.56
C PRO A 243 9.73 5.15 31.59
N THR A 244 9.40 5.87 30.54
CA THR A 244 9.79 7.29 30.37
C THR A 244 8.69 8.27 30.76
N LEU A 245 7.43 7.83 30.78
CA LEU A 245 6.26 8.66 31.06
C LEU A 245 5.83 8.53 32.52
N SER A 246 5.46 9.64 33.15
CA SER A 246 4.83 9.67 34.48
C SER A 246 3.39 9.16 34.44
N ILE A 247 2.84 8.75 35.59
CA ILE A 247 1.44 8.30 35.68
C ILE A 247 0.46 9.42 35.30
N GLY A 248 0.81 10.68 35.51
CA GLY A 248 0.01 11.85 35.10
C GLY A 248 -0.08 12.01 33.58
N GLU A 249 1.04 11.88 32.87
CA GLU A 249 1.08 11.92 31.40
C GLU A 249 0.29 10.76 30.78
N LEU A 250 0.43 9.55 31.32
CA LEU A 250 -0.34 8.39 30.89
C LEU A 250 -1.85 8.61 31.11
N VAL A 251 -2.27 9.01 32.31
CA VAL A 251 -3.70 9.25 32.60
C VAL A 251 -4.29 10.33 31.67
N SER A 252 -3.52 11.38 31.36
CA SER A 252 -3.92 12.41 30.39
C SER A 252 -4.08 11.83 28.97
N MET A 253 -3.07 11.10 28.49
CA MET A 253 -3.01 10.55 27.13
C MET A 253 -4.10 9.49 26.87
N TYR A 254 -4.41 8.67 27.88
CA TYR A 254 -5.28 7.49 27.72
C TYR A 254 -6.69 7.67 28.30
N ARG A 255 -7.06 8.87 28.77
CA ARG A 255 -8.37 9.18 29.38
C ARG A 255 -9.60 8.71 28.59
N ASN A 256 -9.52 8.67 27.26
CA ASN A 256 -10.60 8.28 26.36
C ASN A 256 -10.80 6.75 26.19
N HIS A 257 -9.99 5.91 26.83
CA HIS A 257 -10.11 4.44 26.74
C HIS A 257 -11.22 3.91 27.68
N ASN A 258 -11.97 2.91 27.22
CA ASN A 258 -12.99 2.19 27.95
C ASN A 258 -12.37 1.29 29.03
N VAL A 259 -13.11 1.13 30.14
CA VAL A 259 -12.78 0.21 31.24
C VAL A 259 -14.02 -0.49 31.76
N ILE A 260 -13.84 -1.73 32.24
CA ILE A 260 -14.91 -2.50 32.90
C ILE A 260 -14.95 -2.15 34.40
N LYS A 261 -13.79 -2.02 35.05
CA LYS A 261 -13.65 -1.51 36.42
C LYS A 261 -12.98 -0.14 36.38
N GLN A 262 -13.50 0.83 37.13
CA GLN A 262 -12.97 2.21 37.15
C GLN A 262 -11.48 2.25 37.56
N HIS A 263 -11.06 1.35 38.47
CA HIS A 263 -9.68 1.14 38.92
C HIS A 263 -8.65 0.98 37.81
N ASP A 264 -9.03 0.34 36.70
CA ASP A 264 -8.12 0.05 35.57
C ASP A 264 -7.57 1.33 34.95
N LYS A 265 -8.24 2.47 35.15
CA LYS A 265 -7.80 3.81 34.71
C LYS A 265 -6.51 4.29 35.38
N VAL A 266 -6.10 3.64 36.46
CA VAL A 266 -4.78 3.79 37.09
C VAL A 266 -3.99 2.50 36.91
N TYR A 267 -4.58 1.35 37.26
CA TYR A 267 -3.85 0.08 37.34
C TYR A 267 -3.36 -0.45 35.98
N ALA A 268 -4.10 -0.21 34.89
CA ALA A 268 -3.65 -0.54 33.54
C ALA A 268 -2.56 0.41 33.00
N LEU A 269 -2.16 1.45 33.74
CA LEU A 269 -1.09 2.38 33.36
C LEU A 269 0.18 2.26 34.21
N LEU A 270 0.11 1.67 35.41
CA LEU A 270 1.28 1.48 36.29
C LEU A 270 2.42 0.71 35.61
N GLY A 271 2.09 -0.31 34.81
CA GLY A 271 3.05 -1.08 34.02
C GLY A 271 3.73 -0.29 32.90
N LEU A 272 3.41 0.99 32.72
CA LEU A 272 4.05 1.92 31.78
C LEU A 272 4.64 3.16 32.47
N SER A 273 4.45 3.35 33.79
CA SER A 273 4.81 4.62 34.45
C SER A 273 6.18 4.59 35.15
N SER A 274 6.94 5.67 34.97
CA SER A 274 8.30 5.86 35.50
C SER A 274 8.35 6.03 37.02
N ASP A 275 7.24 6.53 37.58
CA ASP A 275 6.99 6.87 38.98
C ASP A 275 6.18 5.80 39.75
N SER A 276 5.80 4.70 39.08
CA SER A 276 4.97 3.59 39.60
C SER A 276 5.50 2.89 40.86
N ASN A 277 6.78 3.05 41.20
CA ASN A 277 7.44 2.37 42.33
C ASN A 277 6.94 2.79 43.72
N SER A 278 5.96 3.71 43.85
CA SER A 278 5.34 4.00 45.13
C SER A 278 4.34 2.90 45.54
N ALA A 279 4.54 2.31 46.73
CA ALA A 279 3.62 1.31 47.29
C ALA A 279 2.18 1.83 47.50
N VAL A 280 2.00 3.16 47.44
CA VAL A 280 0.70 3.85 47.52
C VAL A 280 -0.22 3.47 46.36
N LEU A 281 0.30 3.25 45.15
CA LEU A 281 -0.49 2.95 43.96
C LEU A 281 -0.62 1.45 43.64
N ALA A 282 -0.25 0.55 44.55
CA ALA A 282 -0.33 -0.89 44.31
C ALA A 282 -1.77 -1.35 43.95
N PRO A 283 -1.95 -2.26 42.96
CA PRO A 283 -3.27 -2.75 42.56
C PRO A 283 -4.04 -3.45 43.69
N ASP A 284 -5.19 -2.89 44.05
CA ASP A 284 -6.07 -3.36 45.11
C ASP A 284 -7.54 -3.13 44.69
N TYR A 285 -8.19 -4.16 44.16
CA TYR A 285 -9.57 -4.07 43.65
C TYR A 285 -10.64 -4.10 44.75
N GLU A 286 -10.29 -4.45 45.99
CA GLU A 286 -11.19 -4.39 47.14
C GLU A 286 -11.27 -2.95 47.71
N ARG A 287 -10.28 -2.11 47.40
CA ARG A 287 -10.26 -0.69 47.77
C ARG A 287 -11.34 0.08 47.01
N PRO A 288 -12.14 0.95 47.66
CA PRO A 288 -13.08 1.80 46.95
C PRO A 288 -12.40 2.71 45.91
N TRP A 289 -13.01 2.87 44.73
CA TRP A 289 -12.45 3.69 43.65
C TRP A 289 -12.09 5.12 44.08
N HIS A 290 -12.92 5.75 44.92
CA HIS A 290 -12.69 7.12 45.40
C HIS A 290 -11.36 7.29 46.15
N GLU A 291 -10.89 6.23 46.81
CA GLU A 291 -9.63 6.20 47.56
C GLU A 291 -8.44 5.97 46.61
N VAL A 292 -8.58 5.08 45.63
CA VAL A 292 -7.58 4.87 44.56
C VAL A 292 -7.38 6.15 43.74
N PHE A 293 -8.48 6.83 43.40
CA PHE A 293 -8.46 8.13 42.72
C PHE A 293 -7.76 9.21 43.55
N ARG A 294 -8.05 9.28 44.87
CA ARG A 294 -7.37 10.21 45.78
C ARG A 294 -5.87 9.96 45.82
N GLN A 295 -5.47 8.69 45.93
CA GLN A 295 -4.07 8.28 45.98
C GLN A 295 -3.34 8.60 44.67
N ALA A 296 -3.97 8.37 43.51
CA ALA A 296 -3.43 8.77 42.21
C ALA A 296 -3.29 10.29 42.08
N ALA A 297 -4.31 11.07 42.48
CA ALA A 297 -4.26 12.52 42.45
C ALA A 297 -3.18 13.09 43.38
N GLN A 298 -3.06 12.57 44.61
CA GLN A 298 -2.01 12.96 45.56
C GLN A 298 -0.61 12.61 45.07
N HIS A 299 -0.45 11.50 44.34
CA HIS A 299 0.83 11.11 43.73
C HIS A 299 1.20 12.07 42.58
N VAL A 300 0.27 12.31 41.63
CA VAL A 300 0.48 13.22 40.49
C VAL A 300 0.75 14.66 40.95
N PHE A 301 0.03 15.13 41.95
CA PHE A 301 0.15 16.50 42.48
C PHE A 301 0.92 16.59 43.80
N ALA A 302 1.93 15.74 44.02
CA ALA A 302 2.67 15.61 45.29
C ALA A 302 3.32 16.90 45.84
N LYS A 303 3.39 17.98 45.05
CA LYS A 303 3.90 19.31 45.46
C LYS A 303 2.80 20.31 45.88
N CYS A 304 1.54 19.90 45.84
CA CYS A 304 0.37 20.75 46.10
C CYS A 304 -0.48 20.18 47.24
N SER A 305 -1.26 21.04 47.92
CA SER A 305 -2.35 20.54 48.77
C SER A 305 -3.56 20.23 47.89
N VAL A 306 -4.00 18.98 47.89
CA VAL A 306 -5.14 18.49 47.10
C VAL A 306 -6.30 18.17 48.03
N GLU A 307 -7.39 18.92 47.88
CA GLU A 307 -8.68 18.64 48.53
C GLU A 307 -9.64 18.08 47.47
N ILE A 308 -10.35 16.99 47.78
CA ILE A 308 -11.26 16.32 46.85
C ILE A 308 -12.66 16.31 47.47
N CYS A 309 -13.56 17.11 46.88
CA CYS A 309 -14.97 17.12 47.25
C CYS A 309 -15.73 16.11 46.38
N TYR A 310 -16.51 15.23 47.00
CA TYR A 310 -17.36 14.27 46.29
C TYR A 310 -18.81 14.76 46.32
N GLU A 311 -19.33 15.12 45.16
CA GLU A 311 -20.74 15.40 44.91
C GLU A 311 -21.41 14.14 44.32
N PRO A 312 -22.76 14.06 44.26
CA PRO A 312 -23.46 12.83 43.86
C PRO A 312 -23.08 12.27 42.48
N GLU A 313 -22.59 13.11 41.57
CA GLU A 313 -22.25 12.74 40.18
C GLU A 313 -20.84 13.20 39.74
N THR A 314 -20.12 13.95 40.58
CA THR A 314 -18.86 14.63 40.23
C THR A 314 -17.86 14.66 41.39
N ALA A 315 -16.56 14.53 41.09
CA ALA A 315 -15.49 14.75 42.06
C ALA A 315 -14.73 16.04 41.69
N ILE A 316 -14.82 17.06 42.55
CA ILE A 316 -14.15 18.35 42.35
C ILE A 316 -12.79 18.29 43.04
N ILE A 317 -11.71 18.46 42.26
CA ILE A 317 -10.35 18.55 42.79
C ILE A 317 -10.00 20.03 42.98
N ARG A 318 -9.69 20.43 44.22
CA ARG A 318 -9.14 21.74 44.57
C ARG A 318 -7.64 21.59 44.81
N VAL A 319 -6.82 22.20 43.96
CA VAL A 319 -5.36 22.17 44.05
C VAL A 319 -4.86 23.53 44.51
N ALA A 320 -4.16 23.59 45.65
CA ALA A 320 -3.52 24.81 46.14
C ALA A 320 -1.98 24.70 46.08
N PHE A 321 -1.35 25.66 45.39
CA PHE A 321 0.09 25.72 45.16
C PHE A 321 0.82 26.36 46.35
N ASN A 322 1.24 25.53 47.30
CA ASN A 322 1.47 25.98 48.67
C ASN A 322 2.82 26.68 48.95
N GLN A 323 3.77 26.74 47.99
CA GLN A 323 5.11 27.32 48.23
C GLN A 323 5.46 28.57 47.41
N ILE A 324 4.85 28.79 46.25
CA ILE A 324 5.11 29.98 45.41
C ILE A 324 4.19 31.13 45.86
N CYS A 325 2.90 30.87 46.03
CA CYS A 325 1.92 31.89 46.45
C CYS A 325 2.18 32.45 47.86
N GLN A 326 2.70 31.63 48.78
CA GLN A 326 3.14 32.09 50.11
C GLN A 326 4.35 33.04 50.02
N LYS A 327 5.35 32.75 49.18
CA LYS A 327 6.51 33.62 48.96
C LYS A 327 6.15 34.95 48.27
N LEU A 328 5.05 34.98 47.53
CA LEU A 328 4.54 36.16 46.82
C LEU A 328 3.47 36.94 47.61
N GLY A 329 3.13 36.52 48.85
CA GLY A 329 2.21 37.26 49.72
C GLY A 329 0.73 37.20 49.33
N TYR A 330 0.29 36.21 48.56
CA TYR A 330 -1.08 36.14 48.04
C TYR A 330 -2.07 35.32 48.90
N CYS A 331 -1.71 34.99 50.15
CA CYS A 331 -2.50 34.14 51.04
C CYS A 331 -3.96 34.59 51.22
N ASP A 332 -4.20 35.90 51.31
CA ASP A 332 -5.49 36.43 51.76
C ASP A 332 -6.54 36.59 50.64
N LYS A 333 -6.16 36.41 49.36
CA LYS A 333 -7.04 36.70 48.21
C LYS A 333 -7.88 35.52 47.69
N TRP A 334 -7.61 34.30 48.16
CA TRP A 334 -8.33 33.10 47.71
C TRP A 334 -9.33 32.53 48.74
N MET A 335 -9.48 33.21 49.88
CA MET A 335 -10.54 32.95 50.89
C MET A 335 -11.79 33.83 50.69
N ALA A 336 -11.83 34.67 49.65
CA ALA A 336 -12.93 35.60 49.39
C ALA A 336 -14.00 35.00 48.47
N GLU A 337 -15.27 35.24 48.81
CA GLU A 337 -16.44 34.86 48.02
C GLU A 337 -16.66 35.86 46.86
N TRP A 338 -16.78 35.39 45.62
CA TRP A 338 -16.81 36.25 44.43
C TRP A 338 -18.24 36.52 43.95
N SER A 339 -18.68 37.79 43.98
CA SER A 339 -19.95 38.21 43.38
C SER A 339 -19.75 38.77 41.96
N LEU A 340 -20.16 38.04 40.93
CA LEU A 340 -20.12 38.49 39.54
C LEU A 340 -21.22 39.54 39.25
N GLN A 341 -20.85 40.68 38.66
CA GLN A 341 -21.78 41.60 38.01
C GLN A 341 -21.67 41.46 36.49
N ALA A 342 -22.35 40.45 35.94
CA ALA A 342 -22.64 40.35 34.51
C ALA A 342 -24.16 40.33 34.34
N SER A 343 -24.68 40.92 33.26
CA SER A 343 -26.03 40.61 32.79
C SER A 343 -26.09 39.11 32.49
N GLY A 344 -27.09 38.41 33.03
CA GLY A 344 -27.13 36.94 33.08
C GLY A 344 -27.05 36.23 31.72
N ASP A 345 -27.23 36.96 30.62
CA ASP A 345 -27.30 36.44 29.26
C ASP A 345 -25.93 36.11 28.62
N LEU A 346 -24.81 36.41 29.30
CA LEU A 346 -23.44 36.24 28.76
C LEU A 346 -22.65 35.05 29.32
N LEU A 347 -23.04 34.48 30.46
CA LEU A 347 -22.39 33.33 31.10
C LEU A 347 -23.13 32.04 30.78
N GLN A 348 -22.40 30.94 30.61
CA GLN A 348 -22.94 29.61 30.31
C GLN A 348 -22.39 28.57 31.31
N ASP A 349 -23.18 27.54 31.61
CA ASP A 349 -22.72 26.41 32.42
C ASP A 349 -21.52 25.74 31.76
N GLY A 350 -20.41 25.64 32.50
CA GLY A 350 -19.13 25.13 32.01
C GLY A 350 -18.07 26.18 31.67
N ASP A 351 -18.37 27.48 31.80
CA ASP A 351 -17.36 28.55 31.71
C ASP A 351 -16.33 28.48 32.86
N ILE A 352 -15.05 28.69 32.54
CA ILE A 352 -13.92 28.62 33.48
C ILE A 352 -13.43 30.02 33.84
N ILE A 353 -13.13 30.28 35.12
CA ILE A 353 -12.56 31.56 35.58
C ILE A 353 -11.10 31.37 35.98
N CYS A 354 -10.18 32.10 35.35
CA CYS A 354 -8.75 32.01 35.62
C CYS A 354 -8.03 33.37 35.47
N LEU A 355 -6.88 33.53 36.13
CA LEU A 355 -6.00 34.69 35.95
C LEU A 355 -4.88 34.32 34.96
N LEU A 356 -4.92 34.91 33.76
CA LEU A 356 -3.90 34.69 32.73
C LEU A 356 -2.66 35.54 33.01
N GLU A 357 -1.48 35.00 32.71
CA GLU A 357 -0.20 35.68 32.95
C GLU A 357 -0.13 37.01 32.17
N GLY A 358 0.30 38.08 32.86
CA GLY A 358 0.33 39.44 32.32
C GLY A 358 -0.95 40.27 32.50
N LEU A 359 -2.08 39.68 32.93
CA LEU A 359 -3.31 40.42 33.24
C LEU A 359 -3.45 40.70 34.75
N SER A 360 -3.94 41.90 35.08
CA SER A 360 -4.16 42.33 36.48
C SER A 360 -5.51 41.90 37.06
N GLN A 361 -6.39 41.30 36.24
CA GLN A 361 -7.79 40.97 36.57
C GLN A 361 -8.16 39.62 35.93
N PRO A 362 -8.94 38.76 36.62
CA PRO A 362 -9.27 37.42 36.12
C PRO A 362 -10.21 37.48 34.91
N SER A 363 -10.08 36.47 34.05
CA SER A 363 -10.75 36.31 32.77
C SER A 363 -11.66 35.09 32.76
N VAL A 364 -12.71 35.13 31.94
CA VAL A 364 -13.61 34.00 31.70
C VAL A 364 -13.21 33.32 30.39
N LEU A 365 -12.89 32.02 30.46
CA LEU A 365 -12.63 31.13 29.33
C LEU A 365 -13.85 30.25 29.07
N ARG A 366 -14.37 30.28 27.85
CA ARG A 366 -15.37 29.32 27.37
C ARG A 366 -14.68 28.28 26.51
N LEU A 367 -14.86 27.01 26.87
CA LEU A 367 -14.38 25.89 26.08
C LEU A 367 -15.26 25.71 24.84
N CYS A 368 -14.66 25.74 23.66
CA CYS A 368 -15.29 25.34 22.41
C CYS A 368 -14.77 23.94 22.01
N ALA A 369 -15.26 23.37 20.91
CA ALA A 369 -14.98 21.99 20.55
C ALA A 369 -13.49 21.70 20.23
N ASP A 370 -12.77 22.71 19.76
CA ASP A 370 -11.41 22.63 19.20
C ASP A 370 -10.50 23.81 19.61
N TYR A 371 -11.01 24.81 20.34
CA TYR A 371 -10.26 25.94 20.90
C TYR A 371 -10.97 26.50 22.15
N TYR A 372 -10.38 27.50 22.80
CA TYR A 372 -11.06 28.28 23.85
C TYR A 372 -11.31 29.72 23.40
N THR A 373 -12.46 30.29 23.77
CA THR A 373 -12.73 31.72 23.62
C THR A 373 -12.59 32.43 24.96
N VAL A 374 -11.91 33.58 25.00
CA VAL A 374 -11.92 34.44 26.18
C VAL A 374 -13.13 35.37 26.05
N VAL A 375 -14.11 35.23 26.94
CA VAL A 375 -15.44 35.88 26.81
C VAL A 375 -15.42 37.36 27.25
N ILE A 376 -14.50 37.72 28.15
CA ILE A 376 -14.10 39.09 28.61
C ILE A 376 -15.25 40.12 28.73
N PRO A 377 -15.65 40.45 29.98
CA PRO A 377 -14.91 41.52 30.66
C PRO A 377 -14.52 41.22 32.11
N VAL A 378 -13.29 41.66 32.43
CA VAL A 378 -12.74 42.01 33.75
C VAL A 378 -13.71 41.90 34.93
N VAL A 379 -13.43 40.97 35.85
CA VAL A 379 -14.13 40.89 37.15
C VAL A 379 -13.40 41.77 38.17
N LYS A 380 -14.11 42.72 38.78
CA LYS A 380 -13.61 43.48 39.94
C LYS A 380 -14.05 42.81 41.25
N PRO A 381 -13.13 42.43 42.16
CA PRO A 381 -13.52 41.95 43.48
C PRO A 381 -14.16 43.08 44.30
N LYS A 382 -15.12 42.72 45.16
CA LYS A 382 -15.60 43.61 46.23
C LYS A 382 -14.62 43.50 47.41
N GLU A 383 -13.98 44.61 47.77
CA GLU A 383 -13.11 44.65 48.94
C GLU A 383 -13.93 44.46 50.22
N TRP A 384 -13.59 43.43 50.99
CA TRP A 384 -13.90 43.41 52.42
C TRP A 384 -12.82 44.21 53.13
N VAL A 385 -13.18 45.43 53.56
CA VAL A 385 -12.26 46.31 54.29
C VAL A 385 -12.07 45.76 55.70
N GLN A 386 -10.91 45.16 55.94
CA GLN A 386 -10.30 45.17 57.27
C GLN A 386 -8.97 45.91 57.21
N ASN A 387 -8.93 47.05 57.88
CA ASN A 387 -7.78 47.93 57.94
C ASN A 387 -6.60 47.22 58.60
N THR A 388 -5.45 47.18 57.92
CA THR A 388 -4.19 47.66 58.52
C THR A 388 -3.26 48.11 57.39
N GLU A 389 -2.64 49.26 57.60
CA GLU A 389 -1.70 49.86 56.65
C GLU A 389 -0.36 49.12 56.74
N ASP A 390 0.26 48.76 55.60
CA ASP A 390 1.61 49.23 55.34
C ASP A 390 2.07 49.08 53.87
N ASN A 391 2.98 49.97 53.46
CA ASN A 391 3.39 50.13 52.06
C ASN A 391 4.60 49.24 51.69
N VAL A 392 4.51 48.48 50.60
CA VAL A 392 5.70 48.03 49.85
C VAL A 392 5.52 48.29 48.35
N ARG A 393 6.45 49.08 47.78
CA ARG A 393 6.53 49.36 46.34
C ARG A 393 7.13 48.17 45.59
N GLY A 394 6.59 47.86 44.41
CA GLY A 394 7.10 46.79 43.56
C GLY A 394 8.44 47.10 42.88
N GLY A 395 9.14 46.04 42.47
CA GLY A 395 10.33 46.09 41.63
C GLY A 395 11.07 44.75 41.58
N GLY A 396 11.27 44.21 40.38
CA GLY A 396 12.14 43.05 40.12
C GLY A 396 11.44 41.88 39.43
N ASN A 397 11.69 41.72 38.12
CA ASN A 397 11.35 40.49 37.40
C ASN A 397 12.21 39.34 37.89
N TYR A 398 11.57 38.25 38.33
CA TYR A 398 12.17 36.94 38.51
C TYR A 398 11.29 35.92 37.81
N SER A 399 11.79 35.25 36.76
CA SER A 399 11.18 34.02 36.27
C SER A 399 11.88 32.82 36.90
N ALA A 400 11.11 31.90 37.46
CA ALA A 400 11.55 30.62 37.97
C ALA A 400 10.50 29.57 37.62
N HIS A 401 10.94 28.35 37.30
CA HIS A 401 10.15 27.40 36.53
C HIS A 401 8.90 26.85 37.22
N GLY A 402 7.92 26.51 36.38
CA GLY A 402 7.34 25.17 36.37
C GLY A 402 5.92 25.04 36.88
N LEU A 403 5.01 24.65 35.97
CA LEU A 403 4.11 23.51 36.09
C LEU A 403 3.36 23.32 34.77
N TYR A 404 3.18 22.06 34.34
CA TYR A 404 2.41 21.71 33.15
C TYR A 404 0.93 21.54 33.53
N ASP A 405 0.02 22.08 32.72
CA ASP A 405 -1.42 21.99 32.98
C ASP A 405 -1.93 20.54 32.87
N ILE A 406 -2.65 20.09 33.89
CA ILE A 406 -3.34 18.80 33.91
C ILE A 406 -4.84 19.06 33.92
N LEU A 407 -5.53 18.71 32.82
CA LEU A 407 -6.98 18.77 32.73
C LEU A 407 -7.61 17.37 32.80
N LEU A 408 -8.16 17.04 33.98
CA LEU A 408 -9.00 15.86 34.21
C LEU A 408 -10.46 16.23 33.96
N GLY A 409 -11.11 15.58 33.00
CA GLY A 409 -12.52 15.76 32.68
C GLY A 409 -13.13 14.48 32.14
N TRP A 410 -14.35 14.18 32.56
CA TRP A 410 -15.07 12.93 32.26
C TRP A 410 -16.54 13.23 31.97
N LYS A 411 -17.12 12.57 30.95
CA LYS A 411 -18.58 12.48 30.81
C LYS A 411 -18.98 11.19 30.09
N ALA A 412 -20.14 10.66 30.47
CA ALA A 412 -20.74 9.46 29.90
C ALA A 412 -21.55 9.75 28.61
N SER A 413 -21.95 8.67 27.93
CA SER A 413 -22.58 8.68 26.59
C SER A 413 -23.94 9.37 26.49
N GLU A 414 -24.26 9.90 25.30
CA GLU A 414 -25.60 10.36 24.90
C GLU A 414 -26.15 9.54 23.70
N PRO A 415 -27.48 9.47 23.51
CA PRO A 415 -28.14 8.65 22.49
C PRO A 415 -28.50 9.40 21.17
N GLU A 416 -29.10 8.63 20.26
CA GLU A 416 -29.56 8.98 18.91
C GLU A 416 -30.69 10.05 18.89
N ASP A 417 -30.83 10.82 17.79
CA ASP A 417 -31.98 10.64 16.88
C ASP A 417 -31.85 11.35 15.49
N LYS A 418 -32.77 11.03 14.57
CA LYS A 418 -32.85 11.46 13.15
C LYS A 418 -33.74 12.69 12.91
N ALA A 419 -33.58 13.32 11.74
CA ALA A 419 -34.70 13.97 11.02
C ALA A 419 -34.48 14.09 9.49
N ASP A 420 -35.53 13.81 8.71
CA ASP A 420 -35.62 13.92 7.24
C ASP A 420 -35.89 15.35 6.73
N SER A 421 -35.63 15.63 5.44
CA SER A 421 -36.58 16.37 4.58
C SER A 421 -36.30 16.22 3.07
N LYS A 422 -37.35 16.31 2.24
CA LYS A 422 -37.37 16.04 0.79
C LYS A 422 -38.11 17.16 0.02
N SER A 423 -37.92 17.21 -1.32
CA SER A 423 -38.66 17.97 -2.38
C SER A 423 -37.86 19.16 -2.97
N LEU A 424 -37.90 19.51 -4.26
CA LEU A 424 -38.99 19.50 -5.27
C LEU A 424 -38.50 19.13 -6.70
N SER A 425 -39.41 19.07 -7.69
CA SER A 425 -39.17 18.55 -9.06
C SER A 425 -39.82 19.35 -10.21
N ARG A 426 -39.34 19.11 -11.45
CA ARG A 426 -39.98 19.23 -12.81
C ARG A 426 -39.55 20.36 -13.76
N LEU A 427 -39.29 20.02 -15.04
CA LEU A 427 -40.03 20.49 -16.24
C LEU A 427 -39.64 19.77 -17.58
N VAL A 428 -40.37 20.02 -18.68
CA VAL A 428 -40.57 19.19 -19.91
C VAL A 428 -40.64 20.08 -21.19
N GLY A 429 -40.36 19.70 -22.45
CA GLY A 429 -39.91 18.45 -23.10
C GLY A 429 -40.43 18.27 -24.57
N ASN A 430 -40.14 17.14 -25.23
CA ASN A 430 -40.67 16.60 -26.53
C ASN A 430 -40.20 17.18 -27.91
N GLY A 431 -40.04 16.28 -28.91
CA GLY A 431 -40.09 16.51 -30.38
C GLY A 431 -41.45 16.07 -31.00
N PRO A 432 -41.70 16.07 -32.34
CA PRO A 432 -41.28 14.96 -33.24
C PRO A 432 -41.20 15.27 -34.80
N ASN A 433 -41.08 14.22 -35.66
CA ASN A 433 -40.97 14.21 -37.15
C ASN A 433 -42.32 14.12 -37.93
N ASN A 434 -42.38 14.50 -39.25
CA ASN A 434 -42.56 13.56 -40.40
C ASN A 434 -42.88 14.12 -41.84
N HIS A 435 -42.44 13.35 -42.86
CA HIS A 435 -42.95 13.12 -44.25
C HIS A 435 -42.87 14.16 -45.42
N LYS A 436 -42.19 13.79 -46.54
CA LYS A 436 -42.77 13.23 -47.83
C LYS A 436 -41.72 13.18 -48.98
N HIS A 437 -41.89 12.26 -49.95
CA HIS A 437 -41.00 12.05 -51.13
C HIS A 437 -41.80 11.90 -52.44
N CYS A 438 -41.30 12.43 -53.58
CA CYS A 438 -41.59 11.94 -54.95
C CYS A 438 -40.60 12.51 -56.01
N GLU A 439 -40.65 11.95 -57.23
CA GLU A 439 -40.17 12.43 -58.55
C GLU A 439 -38.66 12.48 -58.91
N ALA A 440 -37.70 12.44 -57.98
CA ALA A 440 -36.28 12.51 -58.34
C ALA A 440 -35.70 11.28 -59.09
N GLU A 441 -36.36 10.12 -59.02
CA GLU A 441 -35.74 8.82 -59.28
C GLU A 441 -35.65 8.43 -60.78
N ARG A 442 -36.42 9.08 -61.66
CA ARG A 442 -36.44 8.75 -63.11
C ARG A 442 -35.37 9.47 -63.94
N SER A 443 -34.76 10.54 -63.43
CA SER A 443 -33.71 11.28 -64.14
C SER A 443 -32.33 10.58 -64.06
N LEU A 444 -32.06 9.91 -62.93
CA LEU A 444 -30.73 9.43 -62.57
C LEU A 444 -30.18 8.31 -63.47
N ASN A 445 -31.05 7.40 -63.93
CA ASN A 445 -30.62 6.23 -64.72
C ASN A 445 -30.14 6.58 -66.14
N HIS A 446 -30.42 7.78 -66.67
CA HIS A 446 -29.93 8.21 -67.99
C HIS A 446 -28.50 8.78 -67.91
N THR A 447 -28.17 9.51 -66.83
CA THR A 447 -26.86 10.14 -66.63
C THR A 447 -25.74 9.12 -66.42
N ILE A 448 -26.03 8.04 -65.67
CA ILE A 448 -25.05 6.99 -65.33
C ILE A 448 -24.48 6.33 -66.60
N SER A 449 -25.33 6.05 -67.60
CA SER A 449 -24.90 5.41 -68.85
C SER A 449 -23.98 6.28 -69.71
N VAL A 450 -24.01 7.61 -69.54
CA VAL A 450 -23.19 8.55 -70.34
C VAL A 450 -21.80 8.76 -69.72
N MET A 451 -21.70 8.69 -68.39
CA MET A 451 -20.43 8.90 -67.68
C MET A 451 -19.47 7.71 -67.79
N VAL A 452 -19.99 6.47 -67.76
CA VAL A 452 -19.17 5.26 -67.94
C VAL A 452 -18.54 5.21 -69.34
N ASP A 453 -19.30 5.57 -70.38
CA ASP A 453 -18.81 5.58 -71.76
C ASP A 453 -17.72 6.66 -71.98
N ALA A 454 -17.82 7.80 -71.27
CA ALA A 454 -16.81 8.85 -71.29
C ALA A 454 -15.48 8.44 -70.60
N ALA A 455 -15.55 7.74 -69.47
CA ALA A 455 -14.35 7.24 -68.77
C ALA A 455 -13.56 6.23 -69.62
N ILE A 456 -14.27 5.34 -70.33
CA ILE A 456 -13.68 4.35 -71.25
C ILE A 456 -13.04 5.01 -72.49
N GLN A 457 -13.47 6.23 -72.88
CA GLN A 457 -12.84 6.99 -73.97
C GLN A 457 -11.57 7.72 -73.52
N LEU A 458 -11.53 8.24 -72.30
CA LEU A 458 -10.33 8.89 -71.73
C LEU A 458 -9.15 7.91 -71.59
N PHE A 459 -9.43 6.64 -71.36
CA PHE A 459 -8.42 5.57 -71.33
C PHE A 459 -7.70 5.33 -72.68
N LYS A 460 -8.24 5.81 -73.81
CA LYS A 460 -7.72 5.54 -75.17
C LYS A 460 -6.66 6.53 -75.69
N LEU A 461 -6.36 7.60 -74.95
CA LEU A 461 -5.54 8.73 -75.44
C LEU A 461 -4.24 8.90 -74.64
N GLY A 462 -3.39 7.88 -74.64
CA GLY A 462 -2.20 7.83 -73.78
C GLY A 462 -1.26 9.05 -73.87
N VAL A 463 -0.92 9.57 -72.67
CA VAL A 463 0.18 10.52 -72.35
C VAL A 463 -0.03 11.99 -72.83
N PRO A 464 0.74 12.99 -72.33
CA PRO A 464 0.36 13.82 -71.19
C PRO A 464 0.07 15.31 -71.55
N GLU A 465 -0.16 16.13 -70.50
CA GLU A 465 -0.20 17.60 -70.52
C GLU A 465 -1.44 18.31 -71.14
N ARG A 466 -2.48 18.44 -70.31
CA ARG A 466 -3.26 19.67 -70.00
C ARG A 466 -3.76 20.66 -71.07
N LYS A 467 -3.60 20.42 -72.38
CA LYS A 467 -4.18 21.28 -73.46
C LYS A 467 -5.02 20.53 -74.51
N GLY A 468 -5.09 19.21 -74.44
CA GLY A 468 -5.99 18.41 -75.30
C GLY A 468 -7.47 18.43 -74.87
N LEU A 469 -7.74 18.64 -73.58
CA LEU A 469 -9.07 18.43 -72.98
C LEU A 469 -10.13 19.39 -73.55
N ASP A 470 -9.77 20.66 -73.76
CA ASP A 470 -10.70 21.70 -74.26
C ASP A 470 -11.13 21.48 -75.72
N ASN A 471 -10.31 20.82 -76.54
CA ASN A 471 -10.67 20.53 -77.93
C ASN A 471 -11.60 19.32 -78.06
N VAL A 472 -11.46 18.30 -77.20
CA VAL A 472 -12.28 17.07 -77.26
C VAL A 472 -13.74 17.34 -76.91
N LEU A 473 -14.02 18.31 -76.03
CA LEU A 473 -15.37 18.76 -75.71
C LEU A 473 -16.11 19.43 -76.90
N SER A 474 -15.41 19.79 -77.97
CA SER A 474 -15.99 20.57 -79.07
C SER A 474 -16.55 19.76 -80.26
N LYS A 475 -16.01 18.56 -80.55
CA LYS A 475 -16.40 17.75 -81.73
C LYS A 475 -16.24 16.24 -81.50
N GLY A 476 -17.33 15.55 -81.19
CA GLY A 476 -17.32 14.09 -81.03
C GLY A 476 -17.36 13.31 -82.34
N ARG A 477 -16.53 12.26 -82.46
CA ARG A 477 -16.80 10.95 -83.12
C ARG A 477 -15.52 10.07 -83.20
N VAL A 478 -15.76 8.76 -83.39
CA VAL A 478 -14.91 7.70 -84.01
C VAL A 478 -14.24 6.67 -83.06
N LYS A 479 -14.22 5.43 -83.56
CA LYS A 479 -13.93 4.12 -82.93
C LYS A 479 -12.44 3.71 -82.96
N GLY A 480 -12.05 2.87 -81.99
CA GLY A 480 -11.35 1.59 -82.25
C GLY A 480 -9.81 1.53 -82.14
N VAL A 481 -9.29 0.95 -81.05
CA VAL A 481 -7.91 0.40 -80.89
C VAL A 481 -7.96 -0.79 -79.89
N ASP A 482 -7.02 -1.74 -80.01
CA ASP A 482 -6.89 -2.99 -79.23
C ASP A 482 -6.25 -2.80 -77.84
N ILE A 483 -6.66 -3.62 -76.86
CA ILE A 483 -6.38 -3.49 -75.42
C ILE A 483 -5.15 -4.32 -74.99
N ASN A 484 -4.86 -5.44 -75.66
CA ASN A 484 -3.90 -6.44 -75.18
C ASN A 484 -2.43 -5.98 -75.15
N PHE A 485 -2.09 -4.91 -75.88
CA PHE A 485 -0.73 -4.37 -75.90
C PHE A 485 -0.35 -3.67 -74.58
N LEU A 486 -1.32 -3.04 -73.90
CA LEU A 486 -1.04 -2.10 -72.80
C LEU A 486 -0.85 -2.77 -71.43
N LEU A 487 -1.49 -3.92 -71.17
CA LEU A 487 -1.35 -4.64 -69.90
C LEU A 487 0.06 -5.24 -69.68
N SER A 488 0.90 -5.27 -70.73
CA SER A 488 2.27 -5.80 -70.68
C SER A 488 3.31 -4.86 -70.03
N GLN A 489 2.94 -3.61 -69.69
CA GLN A 489 3.88 -2.55 -69.30
C GLN A 489 3.83 -2.10 -67.83
N SER A 490 2.90 -2.58 -67.01
CA SER A 490 2.81 -2.21 -65.58
C SER A 490 2.89 -3.42 -64.66
N ASN A 491 3.98 -3.51 -63.87
CA ASN A 491 4.26 -4.57 -62.88
C ASN A 491 3.34 -4.49 -61.64
N GLY A 492 2.02 -4.61 -61.82
CA GLY A 492 1.02 -4.79 -60.75
C GLY A 492 0.75 -3.58 -59.82
N THR A 493 1.65 -2.59 -59.73
CA THR A 493 1.46 -1.42 -58.85
C THR A 493 0.75 -0.27 -59.56
N VAL A 494 -0.42 0.12 -59.04
CA VAL A 494 -1.19 1.28 -59.49
C VAL A 494 -0.43 2.57 -59.17
N SER A 495 -0.18 3.41 -60.18
CA SER A 495 0.46 4.71 -59.99
C SER A 495 -0.44 5.68 -59.21
N ASN A 496 0.10 6.40 -58.23
CA ASN A 496 -0.60 7.46 -57.51
C ASN A 496 -1.25 8.49 -58.45
N ASN A 497 -0.64 8.76 -59.61
CA ASN A 497 -1.20 9.68 -60.60
C ASN A 497 -2.51 9.15 -61.23
N LEU A 498 -2.68 7.82 -61.32
CA LEU A 498 -3.93 7.19 -61.77
C LEU A 498 -5.02 7.36 -60.71
N ILE A 499 -4.68 7.17 -59.43
CA ILE A 499 -5.59 7.39 -58.30
C ILE A 499 -6.10 8.84 -58.33
N THR A 500 -5.21 9.83 -58.38
CA THR A 500 -5.59 11.25 -58.42
C THR A 500 -6.42 11.63 -59.66
N ALA A 501 -6.14 11.03 -60.83
CA ALA A 501 -6.91 11.28 -62.04
C ALA A 501 -8.34 10.70 -61.97
N VAL A 502 -8.49 9.48 -61.44
CA VAL A 502 -9.80 8.84 -61.23
C VAL A 502 -10.59 9.58 -60.14
N GLU A 503 -9.95 9.98 -59.04
CA GLU A 503 -10.55 10.82 -58.00
C GLU A 503 -11.10 12.15 -58.55
N ALA A 504 -10.33 12.82 -59.42
CA ALA A 504 -10.70 14.12 -60.00
C ALA A 504 -11.87 14.05 -61.00
N VAL A 505 -12.16 12.87 -61.56
CA VAL A 505 -13.32 12.64 -62.44
C VAL A 505 -14.54 12.19 -61.65
N LEU A 506 -14.36 11.28 -60.68
CA LEU A 506 -15.45 10.75 -59.86
C LEU A 506 -16.08 11.83 -58.96
N TRP A 507 -15.27 12.70 -58.34
CA TRP A 507 -15.75 13.61 -57.28
C TRP A 507 -16.17 15.02 -57.73
N GLN A 508 -16.40 15.27 -59.02
CA GLN A 508 -16.86 16.58 -59.50
C GLN A 508 -18.32 16.94 -59.14
N LYS A 509 -19.08 16.02 -58.53
CA LYS A 509 -20.44 16.29 -58.05
C LYS A 509 -20.71 15.67 -56.68
N HIS A 510 -21.49 16.37 -55.86
CA HIS A 510 -22.09 15.82 -54.63
C HIS A 510 -23.19 14.82 -55.01
N GLU A 511 -22.82 13.58 -55.32
CA GLU A 511 -23.78 12.52 -55.69
C GLU A 511 -24.10 11.58 -54.53
N SER A 512 -25.35 11.10 -54.54
CA SER A 512 -25.99 10.30 -53.50
C SER A 512 -25.21 9.01 -53.18
N PRO A 513 -25.22 8.53 -51.91
CA PRO A 513 -24.75 7.20 -51.54
C PRO A 513 -25.09 6.08 -52.54
N HIS A 514 -26.32 6.09 -53.05
CA HIS A 514 -26.87 5.07 -53.95
C HIS A 514 -26.21 5.04 -55.36
N PHE A 515 -25.52 6.12 -55.75
CA PHE A 515 -24.72 6.15 -56.99
C PHE A 515 -23.42 5.35 -56.82
N TRP A 516 -22.76 5.52 -55.68
CA TRP A 516 -21.52 4.82 -55.34
C TRP A 516 -21.73 3.32 -55.21
N GLU A 517 -22.84 2.88 -54.60
CA GLU A 517 -23.25 1.47 -54.53
C GLU A 517 -23.37 0.84 -55.93
N LYS A 518 -24.09 1.48 -56.86
CA LYS A 518 -24.22 0.99 -58.25
C LYS A 518 -22.88 0.97 -58.98
N MET A 519 -22.02 1.95 -58.75
CA MET A 519 -20.68 1.99 -59.34
C MET A 519 -19.78 0.87 -58.82
N LEU A 520 -19.83 0.54 -57.52
CA LEU A 520 -19.15 -0.62 -56.97
C LEU A 520 -19.65 -1.93 -57.61
N VAL A 521 -20.97 -2.13 -57.73
CA VAL A 521 -21.50 -3.37 -58.37
C VAL A 521 -20.97 -3.53 -59.80
N VAL A 522 -20.88 -2.44 -60.57
CA VAL A 522 -20.35 -2.49 -61.94
C VAL A 522 -18.84 -2.74 -61.95
N ALA A 523 -18.06 -2.05 -61.12
CA ALA A 523 -16.61 -2.21 -61.04
C ALA A 523 -16.18 -3.60 -60.57
N VAL A 524 -16.91 -4.19 -59.61
CA VAL A 524 -16.64 -5.53 -59.09
C VAL A 524 -17.00 -6.64 -60.10
N ARG A 525 -17.97 -6.41 -60.99
CA ARG A 525 -18.33 -7.36 -62.07
C ARG A 525 -17.43 -7.26 -63.30
N ASP A 526 -16.57 -6.25 -63.40
CA ASP A 526 -15.65 -6.09 -64.53
C ASP A 526 -14.44 -7.04 -64.36
N PRO A 527 -14.23 -8.03 -65.27
CA PRO A 527 -13.09 -8.95 -65.20
C PRO A 527 -11.79 -8.31 -65.70
N LEU A 528 -11.82 -7.07 -66.21
CA LEU A 528 -10.62 -6.35 -66.58
C LEU A 528 -9.92 -5.74 -65.35
N PRO A 529 -8.59 -5.54 -65.37
CA PRO A 529 -7.85 -4.95 -64.25
C PRO A 529 -8.36 -3.57 -63.80
N CYS A 530 -9.05 -2.81 -64.66
CA CYS A 530 -9.71 -1.55 -64.28
C CYS A 530 -10.83 -1.75 -63.24
N GLY A 531 -11.56 -2.86 -63.28
CA GLY A 531 -12.58 -3.21 -62.29
C GLY A 531 -12.02 -3.34 -60.88
N PHE A 532 -10.93 -4.11 -60.74
CA PHE A 532 -10.20 -4.25 -59.47
C PHE A 532 -9.65 -2.92 -58.94
N ILE A 533 -9.04 -2.11 -59.82
CA ILE A 533 -8.46 -0.81 -59.45
C ILE A 533 -9.55 0.16 -58.96
N ILE A 534 -10.66 0.28 -59.68
CA ILE A 534 -11.78 1.15 -59.30
C ILE A 534 -12.42 0.65 -57.99
N THR A 535 -12.62 -0.66 -57.84
CA THR A 535 -13.12 -1.28 -56.60
C THR A 535 -12.24 -0.94 -55.40
N SER A 536 -10.92 -1.10 -55.55
CA SER A 536 -9.94 -0.84 -54.49
C SER A 536 -9.96 0.63 -54.06
N ILE A 537 -9.93 1.56 -55.03
CA ILE A 537 -10.00 3.00 -54.76
C ILE A 537 -11.31 3.37 -54.06
N LEU A 538 -12.45 2.82 -54.52
CA LEU A 538 -13.76 3.11 -53.93
C LEU A 538 -13.88 2.57 -52.49
N LEU A 539 -13.48 1.32 -52.23
CA LEU A 539 -13.48 0.74 -50.89
C LEU A 539 -12.55 1.50 -49.92
N GLN A 540 -11.38 1.94 -50.40
CA GLN A 540 -10.43 2.70 -49.59
C GLN A 540 -10.90 4.13 -49.31
N ARG A 541 -11.61 4.80 -50.24
CA ARG A 541 -12.18 6.14 -50.05
C ARG A 541 -13.48 6.18 -49.27
N LEU A 542 -14.26 5.10 -49.29
CA LEU A 542 -15.57 5.03 -48.61
C LEU A 542 -15.46 4.72 -47.11
N GLN A 543 -14.26 4.46 -46.57
CA GLN A 543 -13.93 4.23 -45.15
C GLN A 543 -14.98 4.76 -44.14
N GLY A 544 -15.95 3.92 -43.79
CA GLY A 544 -16.97 4.19 -42.76
C GLY A 544 -18.16 5.07 -43.16
N ARG A 545 -18.39 5.36 -44.45
CA ARG A 545 -19.56 6.15 -44.90
C ARG A 545 -20.77 5.32 -45.30
N LEU A 546 -20.59 4.08 -45.77
CA LEU A 546 -21.63 3.20 -46.31
C LEU A 546 -21.29 1.73 -46.01
N PRO A 547 -22.26 0.87 -45.63
CA PRO A 547 -22.04 -0.58 -45.60
C PRO A 547 -21.87 -1.13 -47.02
N VAL A 548 -21.15 -2.25 -47.16
CA VAL A 548 -20.99 -2.94 -48.46
C VAL A 548 -22.31 -3.61 -48.84
N PRO A 549 -22.96 -3.26 -49.98
CA PRO A 549 -24.23 -3.87 -50.36
C PRO A 549 -24.09 -5.36 -50.73
N GLU A 550 -25.10 -6.16 -50.41
CA GLU A 550 -25.18 -7.59 -50.75
C GLU A 550 -24.91 -7.89 -52.23
N GLU A 551 -25.41 -7.04 -53.15
CA GLU A 551 -25.16 -7.19 -54.60
C GLU A 551 -23.70 -6.96 -55.02
N VAL A 552 -22.92 -6.21 -54.23
CA VAL A 552 -21.46 -6.05 -54.40
C VAL A 552 -20.74 -7.30 -53.91
N VAL A 553 -21.19 -7.89 -52.80
CA VAL A 553 -20.64 -9.14 -52.25
C VAL A 553 -20.85 -10.30 -53.22
N LYS A 554 -22.08 -10.48 -53.72
CA LYS A 554 -22.40 -11.47 -54.78
C LYS A 554 -21.61 -11.25 -56.05
N ALA A 555 -21.44 -9.99 -56.47
CA ALA A 555 -20.64 -9.64 -57.64
C ALA A 555 -19.18 -10.08 -57.50
N ALA A 556 -18.57 -9.91 -56.32
CA ALA A 556 -17.19 -10.31 -56.09
C ALA A 556 -17.02 -11.82 -56.04
N ALA A 557 -17.97 -12.53 -55.45
CA ALA A 557 -17.98 -14.00 -55.42
C ALA A 557 -18.01 -14.61 -56.83
N ALA A 558 -18.74 -13.98 -57.74
CA ALA A 558 -18.87 -14.38 -59.14
C ALA A 558 -17.72 -13.90 -60.07
N ASN A 559 -16.74 -13.12 -59.57
CA ASN A 559 -15.60 -12.66 -60.36
C ASN A 559 -14.43 -13.65 -60.25
N GLU A 560 -14.34 -14.59 -61.21
CA GLU A 560 -13.33 -15.66 -61.20
C GLU A 560 -11.88 -15.14 -61.34
N GLU A 561 -11.66 -14.01 -62.00
CA GLU A 561 -10.32 -13.43 -62.26
C GLU A 561 -9.78 -12.64 -61.05
N HIS A 562 -10.59 -11.72 -60.50
CA HIS A 562 -10.15 -10.75 -59.49
C HIS A 562 -10.86 -10.87 -58.14
N GLY A 563 -11.90 -11.70 -57.99
CA GLY A 563 -12.68 -11.83 -56.76
C GLY A 563 -11.83 -12.19 -55.53
N HIS A 564 -10.84 -13.07 -55.70
CA HIS A 564 -9.89 -13.45 -54.64
C HIS A 564 -9.06 -12.29 -54.08
N GLN A 565 -8.87 -11.21 -54.86
CA GLN A 565 -8.16 -9.98 -54.47
C GLN A 565 -9.11 -8.92 -53.89
N ILE A 566 -10.40 -9.00 -54.21
CA ILE A 566 -11.44 -8.09 -53.72
C ILE A 566 -11.96 -8.52 -52.34
N ILE A 567 -12.09 -9.83 -52.07
CA ILE A 567 -12.60 -10.35 -50.80
C ILE A 567 -11.82 -9.84 -49.56
N PRO A 568 -10.47 -9.81 -49.54
CA PRO A 568 -9.72 -9.23 -48.42
C PRO A 568 -10.07 -7.76 -48.15
N LEU A 569 -10.29 -6.96 -49.21
CA LEU A 569 -10.64 -5.54 -49.09
C LEU A 569 -12.00 -5.31 -48.41
N PHE A 570 -12.91 -6.29 -48.45
CA PHE A 570 -14.15 -6.22 -47.67
C PHE A 570 -13.91 -6.49 -46.17
N LEU A 571 -13.00 -7.40 -45.83
CA LEU A 571 -12.63 -7.71 -44.43
C LEU A 571 -11.84 -6.57 -43.77
N GLU A 572 -11.09 -5.81 -44.58
CA GLU A 572 -10.38 -4.59 -44.18
C GLU A 572 -11.29 -3.33 -44.10
N HIS A 573 -12.50 -3.37 -44.67
CA HIS A 573 -13.44 -2.23 -44.64
C HIS A 573 -14.14 -2.09 -43.28
N ARG A 574 -14.59 -0.88 -42.90
CA ARG A 574 -15.37 -0.66 -41.65
C ARG A 574 -16.85 -1.02 -41.86
N GLY A 575 -17.42 -1.85 -40.97
CA GLY A 575 -18.82 -2.27 -40.99
C GLY A 575 -18.99 -3.67 -40.40
N ASP A 576 -20.21 -4.19 -40.34
CA ASP A 576 -20.42 -5.60 -39.95
C ASP A 576 -19.97 -6.52 -41.10
N LYS A 577 -18.91 -7.29 -40.82
CA LYS A 577 -18.21 -8.17 -41.77
C LYS A 577 -18.75 -9.59 -41.77
N LEU A 578 -19.49 -9.98 -40.73
CA LEU A 578 -19.95 -11.35 -40.56
C LEU A 578 -21.02 -11.73 -41.61
N PRO A 579 -22.04 -10.90 -41.91
CA PRO A 579 -22.99 -11.15 -42.99
C PRO A 579 -22.31 -11.23 -44.37
N ILE A 580 -21.28 -10.41 -44.62
CA ILE A 580 -20.52 -10.44 -45.87
C ILE A 580 -19.89 -11.82 -46.07
N MET A 581 -19.22 -12.36 -45.05
CA MET A 581 -18.59 -13.68 -45.15
C MET A 581 -19.62 -14.82 -45.24
N GLN A 582 -20.73 -14.72 -44.51
CA GLN A 582 -21.83 -15.68 -44.60
C GLN A 582 -22.40 -15.74 -46.03
N LEU A 583 -22.70 -14.59 -46.64
CA LEU A 583 -23.18 -14.50 -48.02
C LEU A 583 -22.19 -15.06 -49.05
N LEU A 584 -20.88 -14.82 -48.88
CA LEU A 584 -19.84 -15.39 -49.75
C LEU A 584 -19.80 -16.92 -49.70
N LEU A 585 -19.95 -17.49 -48.49
CA LEU A 585 -19.92 -18.94 -48.27
C LEU A 585 -21.24 -19.62 -48.67
N GLU A 586 -22.39 -19.01 -48.41
CA GLU A 586 -23.70 -19.53 -48.85
C GLU A 586 -23.80 -19.64 -50.38
N TYR A 587 -23.21 -18.71 -51.13
CA TYR A 587 -23.39 -18.63 -52.58
C TYR A 587 -22.47 -19.60 -53.36
N HIS A 588 -21.24 -19.85 -52.88
CA HIS A 588 -20.26 -20.71 -53.56
C HIS A 588 -19.81 -21.94 -52.76
N GLY A 589 -20.01 -21.96 -51.43
CA GLY A 589 -19.55 -23.02 -50.54
C GLY A 589 -18.09 -23.40 -50.83
N ASP A 590 -17.89 -24.68 -51.16
CA ASP A 590 -16.57 -25.23 -51.47
C ASP A 590 -15.90 -24.69 -52.75
N LYS A 591 -16.56 -23.84 -53.54
CA LYS A 591 -15.99 -23.25 -54.77
C LYS A 591 -15.46 -21.83 -54.58
N LEU A 592 -15.63 -21.20 -53.41
CA LEU A 592 -15.12 -19.86 -53.16
C LEU A 592 -13.57 -19.87 -53.12
N PRO A 593 -12.86 -19.07 -53.96
CA PRO A 593 -11.40 -19.01 -53.95
C PRO A 593 -10.90 -18.24 -52.72
N ILE A 594 -10.61 -18.99 -51.66
CA ILE A 594 -10.03 -18.45 -50.42
C ILE A 594 -8.51 -18.51 -50.54
N SER A 595 -7.87 -17.35 -50.70
CA SER A 595 -6.42 -17.22 -50.73
C SER A 595 -5.83 -17.05 -49.32
N LYS A 596 -4.50 -17.12 -49.21
CA LYS A 596 -3.76 -16.82 -47.97
C LYS A 596 -4.11 -15.45 -47.40
N GLU A 597 -4.30 -14.47 -48.27
CA GLU A 597 -4.62 -13.07 -47.94
C GLU A 597 -6.02 -12.96 -47.32
N VAL A 598 -6.99 -13.73 -47.82
CA VAL A 598 -8.34 -13.82 -47.22
C VAL A 598 -8.28 -14.38 -45.80
N VAL A 599 -7.55 -15.48 -45.58
CA VAL A 599 -7.42 -16.09 -44.24
C VAL A 599 -6.63 -15.19 -43.29
N LYS A 600 -5.59 -14.51 -43.78
CA LYS A 600 -4.80 -13.54 -43.00
C LYS A 600 -5.65 -12.32 -42.58
N ALA A 601 -6.46 -11.78 -43.49
CA ALA A 601 -7.37 -10.66 -43.20
C ALA A 601 -8.48 -11.07 -42.23
N ALA A 602 -8.97 -12.32 -42.31
CA ALA A 602 -9.90 -12.88 -41.33
C ALA A 602 -9.26 -13.02 -39.93
N ALA A 603 -8.04 -13.57 -39.84
CA ALA A 603 -7.32 -13.72 -38.58
C ALA A 603 -6.94 -12.38 -37.92
N ALA A 604 -6.61 -11.35 -38.72
CA ALA A 604 -6.29 -10.00 -38.25
C ALA A 604 -7.53 -9.16 -37.84
N ASN A 605 -8.75 -9.67 -38.00
CA ASN A 605 -9.96 -8.88 -37.83
C ASN A 605 -10.38 -8.77 -36.35
N GLU A 606 -10.22 -7.58 -35.77
CA GLU A 606 -10.54 -7.31 -34.36
C GLU A 606 -12.06 -7.33 -34.05
N GLU A 607 -12.95 -7.10 -35.02
CA GLU A 607 -14.41 -7.04 -34.74
C GLU A 607 -15.06 -8.43 -34.76
N HIS A 608 -14.82 -9.20 -35.83
CA HIS A 608 -15.52 -10.48 -36.09
C HIS A 608 -14.57 -11.62 -36.50
N GLY A 609 -13.29 -11.51 -36.17
CA GLY A 609 -12.26 -12.47 -36.62
C GLY A 609 -12.55 -13.90 -36.22
N TYR A 610 -12.96 -14.14 -34.97
CA TYR A 610 -13.35 -15.47 -34.48
C TYR A 610 -14.46 -16.10 -35.33
N GLN A 611 -15.59 -15.41 -35.51
CA GLN A 611 -16.74 -15.96 -36.23
C GLN A 611 -16.44 -16.20 -37.72
N ILE A 612 -15.65 -15.31 -38.33
CA ILE A 612 -15.24 -15.44 -39.73
C ILE A 612 -14.26 -16.61 -39.91
N MET A 613 -13.30 -16.78 -39.00
CA MET A 613 -12.39 -17.93 -38.99
C MET A 613 -13.14 -19.24 -38.71
N GLN A 614 -14.12 -19.24 -37.80
CA GLN A 614 -14.98 -20.40 -37.55
C GLN A 614 -15.75 -20.82 -38.81
N LEU A 615 -16.37 -19.87 -39.51
CA LEU A 615 -17.08 -20.13 -40.76
C LEU A 615 -16.16 -20.68 -41.86
N LEU A 616 -14.95 -20.12 -42.00
CA LEU A 616 -13.93 -20.61 -42.92
C LEU A 616 -13.52 -22.06 -42.63
N LEU A 617 -13.28 -22.39 -41.35
CA LEU A 617 -12.85 -23.71 -40.91
C LEU A 617 -13.96 -24.75 -40.99
N VAL A 618 -15.21 -24.41 -40.65
CA VAL A 618 -16.36 -25.31 -40.82
C VAL A 618 -16.56 -25.74 -42.28
N HIS A 619 -16.26 -24.87 -43.26
CA HIS A 619 -16.36 -25.21 -44.67
C HIS A 619 -15.12 -25.90 -45.23
N ARG A 620 -13.90 -25.48 -44.83
CA ARG A 620 -12.64 -25.95 -45.44
C ARG A 620 -11.91 -27.04 -44.65
N GLY A 621 -12.17 -27.17 -43.36
CA GLY A 621 -11.44 -28.05 -42.48
C GLY A 621 -9.93 -27.80 -42.51
N ASP A 622 -9.17 -28.90 -42.57
CA ASP A 622 -7.71 -28.92 -42.69
C ASP A 622 -7.16 -28.55 -44.08
N LYS A 623 -8.05 -28.16 -45.03
CA LYS A 623 -7.68 -27.70 -46.38
C LYS A 623 -7.59 -26.18 -46.49
N LEU A 624 -7.83 -25.45 -45.40
CA LEU A 624 -7.70 -24.00 -45.37
C LEU A 624 -6.20 -23.61 -45.51
N PRO A 625 -5.82 -22.63 -46.35
CA PRO A 625 -4.41 -22.28 -46.57
C PRO A 625 -3.83 -21.48 -45.39
N VAL A 626 -3.54 -22.18 -44.28
CA VAL A 626 -2.93 -21.59 -43.08
C VAL A 626 -1.40 -21.61 -43.21
N PHE A 627 -0.81 -20.42 -43.28
CA PHE A 627 0.63 -20.20 -43.34
C PHE A 627 1.11 -19.40 -42.12
N GLU A 628 2.43 -19.30 -41.93
CA GLU A 628 3.04 -18.57 -40.80
C GLU A 628 2.46 -17.15 -40.62
N GLU A 629 2.21 -16.41 -41.70
CA GLU A 629 1.61 -15.07 -41.65
C GLU A 629 0.17 -15.04 -41.12
N VAL A 630 -0.60 -16.11 -41.30
CA VAL A 630 -1.97 -16.24 -40.75
C VAL A 630 -1.89 -16.44 -39.24
N VAL A 631 -0.97 -17.30 -38.79
CA VAL A 631 -0.75 -17.55 -37.35
C VAL A 631 -0.19 -16.29 -36.66
N LYS A 632 0.72 -15.54 -37.30
CA LYS A 632 1.16 -14.22 -36.81
C LYS A 632 0.00 -13.24 -36.71
N ALA A 633 -0.89 -13.18 -37.70
CA ALA A 633 -2.07 -12.32 -37.67
C ALA A 633 -3.05 -12.68 -36.55
N ALA A 634 -3.27 -13.98 -36.30
CA ALA A 634 -4.08 -14.46 -35.17
C ALA A 634 -3.45 -14.08 -33.82
N ALA A 635 -2.15 -14.34 -33.66
CA ALA A 635 -1.41 -14.11 -32.41
C ALA A 635 -1.24 -12.63 -32.02
N VAL A 636 -1.49 -11.67 -32.93
CA VAL A 636 -1.49 -10.23 -32.63
C VAL A 636 -2.89 -9.60 -32.65
N ASN A 637 -3.96 -10.39 -32.84
CA ASN A 637 -5.33 -9.90 -32.71
C ASN A 637 -5.59 -9.47 -31.26
N LYS A 638 -6.34 -8.39 -31.03
CA LYS A 638 -6.58 -7.87 -29.67
C LYS A 638 -7.84 -8.40 -28.99
N ASN A 639 -8.82 -8.85 -29.77
CA ASN A 639 -10.15 -9.14 -29.26
C ASN A 639 -10.53 -10.62 -29.36
N HIS A 640 -9.83 -11.38 -30.20
CA HIS A 640 -10.15 -12.78 -30.55
C HIS A 640 -8.90 -13.68 -30.62
N ARG A 641 -7.82 -13.31 -29.91
CA ARG A 641 -6.49 -13.93 -30.05
C ARG A 641 -6.54 -15.41 -29.68
N TYR A 642 -7.04 -15.68 -28.48
CA TYR A 642 -7.19 -17.02 -27.93
C TYR A 642 -8.11 -17.88 -28.81
N GLU A 643 -9.29 -17.39 -29.16
CA GLU A 643 -10.31 -18.16 -29.87
C GLU A 643 -9.91 -18.47 -31.32
N ILE A 644 -9.24 -17.55 -32.01
CA ILE A 644 -8.71 -17.82 -33.36
C ILE A 644 -7.56 -18.83 -33.27
N MET A 645 -6.65 -18.72 -32.29
CA MET A 645 -5.57 -19.69 -32.10
C MET A 645 -6.10 -21.09 -31.73
N HIS A 646 -7.11 -21.17 -30.86
CA HIS A 646 -7.83 -22.41 -30.53
C HIS A 646 -8.43 -23.06 -31.77
N LEU A 647 -9.23 -22.32 -32.55
CA LEU A 647 -9.84 -22.83 -33.78
C LEU A 647 -8.80 -23.33 -34.79
N LEU A 648 -7.69 -22.61 -34.95
CA LEU A 648 -6.61 -23.04 -35.83
C LEU A 648 -6.03 -24.39 -35.36
N LEU A 649 -5.70 -24.52 -34.06
CA LEU A 649 -5.12 -25.72 -33.46
C LEU A 649 -6.08 -26.91 -33.47
N GLU A 650 -7.38 -26.71 -33.21
CA GLU A 650 -8.42 -27.74 -33.26
C GLU A 650 -8.50 -28.40 -34.64
N TYR A 651 -8.42 -27.62 -35.72
CA TYR A 651 -8.57 -28.11 -37.09
C TYR A 651 -7.27 -28.58 -37.76
N HIS A 652 -6.11 -28.03 -37.38
CA HIS A 652 -4.83 -28.31 -38.04
C HIS A 652 -3.83 -29.08 -37.16
N GLY A 653 -3.94 -29.00 -35.83
CA GLY A 653 -3.04 -29.64 -34.87
C GLY A 653 -1.55 -29.37 -35.15
N ASP A 654 -0.74 -30.41 -35.04
CA ASP A 654 0.71 -30.43 -35.34
C ASP A 654 1.10 -29.95 -36.75
N LYS A 655 0.15 -29.74 -37.67
CA LYS A 655 0.44 -29.24 -39.04
C LYS A 655 0.64 -27.73 -39.07
N LEU A 656 0.33 -27.00 -38.00
CA LEU A 656 0.48 -25.55 -37.94
C LEU A 656 1.96 -25.12 -37.98
N PRO A 657 2.32 -24.13 -38.82
CA PRO A 657 3.67 -23.57 -38.82
C PRO A 657 3.88 -22.64 -37.62
N ILE A 658 4.23 -23.23 -36.47
CA ILE A 658 4.62 -22.51 -35.25
C ILE A 658 6.14 -22.23 -35.30
N SER A 659 6.52 -20.95 -35.27
CA SER A 659 7.93 -20.52 -35.20
C SER A 659 8.29 -20.01 -33.79
N GLU A 660 9.59 -20.01 -33.45
CA GLU A 660 10.12 -19.59 -32.13
C GLU A 660 9.62 -18.20 -31.73
N GLU A 661 9.61 -17.24 -32.66
CA GLU A 661 9.10 -15.89 -32.47
C GLU A 661 7.61 -15.85 -32.03
N MET A 662 6.78 -16.81 -32.50
CA MET A 662 5.38 -16.91 -32.06
C MET A 662 5.28 -17.42 -30.63
N VAL A 663 6.08 -18.43 -30.28
CA VAL A 663 6.08 -18.98 -28.92
C VAL A 663 6.63 -17.96 -27.93
N LYS A 664 7.66 -17.21 -28.32
CA LYS A 664 8.19 -16.07 -27.55
C LYS A 664 7.14 -14.97 -27.37
N ALA A 665 6.41 -14.61 -28.42
CA ALA A 665 5.33 -13.63 -28.34
C ALA A 665 4.15 -14.10 -27.47
N ALA A 666 3.82 -15.40 -27.48
CA ALA A 666 2.82 -15.98 -26.60
C ALA A 666 3.28 -15.99 -25.13
N ALA A 667 4.55 -16.33 -24.87
CA ALA A 667 5.13 -16.30 -23.53
C ALA A 667 5.24 -14.88 -22.95
N ALA A 668 5.48 -13.87 -23.79
CA ALA A 668 5.52 -12.45 -23.41
C ALA A 668 4.14 -11.78 -23.30
N ASN A 669 3.04 -12.48 -23.58
CA ASN A 669 1.71 -11.90 -23.63
C ASN A 669 1.06 -11.86 -22.23
N GLU A 670 0.75 -10.67 -21.73
CA GLU A 670 0.13 -10.43 -20.42
C GLU A 670 -1.39 -10.64 -20.41
N GLU A 671 -2.06 -10.68 -21.56
CA GLU A 671 -3.53 -10.89 -21.65
C GLU A 671 -3.87 -12.40 -21.77
N ASP A 672 -3.73 -12.97 -22.98
CA ASP A 672 -4.08 -14.38 -23.28
C ASP A 672 -2.87 -15.34 -23.26
N GLY A 673 -1.71 -14.91 -22.76
CA GLY A 673 -0.44 -15.62 -22.96
C GLY A 673 -0.42 -17.03 -22.38
N TYR A 674 -0.97 -17.19 -21.17
CA TYR A 674 -1.08 -18.49 -20.51
C TYR A 674 -1.90 -19.50 -21.32
N GLN A 675 -3.09 -19.09 -21.75
CA GLN A 675 -4.05 -19.95 -22.45
C GLN A 675 -3.53 -20.33 -23.85
N ILE A 676 -2.85 -19.41 -24.54
CA ILE A 676 -2.21 -19.70 -25.83
C ILE A 676 -1.02 -20.65 -25.63
N MET A 677 -0.17 -20.44 -24.62
CA MET A 677 0.94 -21.34 -24.31
C MET A 677 0.46 -22.74 -23.90
N GLN A 678 -0.62 -22.84 -23.13
CA GLN A 678 -1.28 -24.11 -22.79
C GLN A 678 -1.71 -24.86 -24.05
N LEU A 679 -2.48 -24.22 -24.94
CA LEU A 679 -2.96 -24.83 -26.18
C LEU A 679 -1.80 -25.27 -27.10
N LEU A 680 -0.74 -24.46 -27.21
CA LEU A 680 0.44 -24.81 -27.99
C LEU A 680 1.11 -26.08 -27.45
N LEU A 681 1.30 -26.17 -26.13
CA LEU A 681 1.92 -27.32 -25.45
C LEU A 681 1.04 -28.58 -25.51
N GLU A 682 -0.27 -28.47 -25.32
CA GLU A 682 -1.22 -29.60 -25.41
C GLU A 682 -1.20 -30.26 -26.79
N HIS A 683 -1.07 -29.48 -27.87
CA HIS A 683 -1.01 -30.01 -29.23
C HIS A 683 0.39 -30.45 -29.66
N HIS A 684 1.46 -29.69 -29.34
CA HIS A 684 2.80 -29.93 -29.90
C HIS A 684 3.79 -30.58 -28.91
N GLY A 685 3.57 -30.45 -27.59
CA GLY A 685 4.46 -30.95 -26.54
C GLY A 685 5.92 -30.54 -26.70
N ASP A 686 6.84 -31.47 -26.44
CA ASP A 686 8.30 -31.35 -26.62
C ASP A 686 8.75 -30.93 -28.05
N LYS A 687 7.85 -30.85 -29.04
CA LYS A 687 8.19 -30.41 -30.41
C LYS A 687 8.23 -28.88 -30.56
N LEU A 688 7.70 -28.12 -29.60
CA LEU A 688 7.74 -26.66 -29.68
C LEU A 688 9.18 -26.13 -29.68
N PRO A 689 9.47 -25.06 -30.45
CA PRO A 689 10.76 -24.38 -30.38
C PRO A 689 10.88 -23.55 -29.09
N ILE A 690 11.18 -24.22 -27.97
CA ILE A 690 11.46 -23.58 -26.69
C ILE A 690 12.96 -23.25 -26.58
N SER A 691 13.31 -21.98 -26.78
CA SER A 691 14.66 -21.45 -26.58
C SER A 691 14.79 -20.70 -25.26
N GLU A 692 16.02 -20.33 -24.89
CA GLU A 692 16.29 -19.45 -23.74
C GLU A 692 15.48 -18.14 -23.81
N GLU A 693 15.30 -17.58 -25.01
CA GLU A 693 14.55 -16.34 -25.24
C GLU A 693 13.04 -16.49 -24.98
N VAL A 694 12.47 -17.69 -25.22
CA VAL A 694 11.08 -18.02 -24.86
C VAL A 694 10.94 -18.13 -23.33
N VAL A 695 11.89 -18.79 -22.66
CA VAL A 695 11.87 -18.96 -21.20
C VAL A 695 12.11 -17.61 -20.50
N LYS A 696 12.98 -16.76 -21.05
CA LYS A 696 13.20 -15.39 -20.56
C LYS A 696 11.95 -14.52 -20.74
N ALA A 697 11.24 -14.64 -21.87
CA ALA A 697 9.96 -13.96 -22.07
C ALA A 697 8.92 -14.36 -21.01
N ALA A 698 8.79 -15.67 -20.71
CA ALA A 698 7.94 -16.14 -19.61
C ALA A 698 8.38 -15.63 -18.23
N ALA A 699 9.69 -15.50 -17.99
CA ALA A 699 10.21 -14.98 -16.72
C ALA A 699 9.99 -13.47 -16.51
N VAL A 700 9.90 -12.69 -17.60
CA VAL A 700 9.62 -11.24 -17.57
C VAL A 700 8.12 -10.93 -17.50
N ASN A 701 7.25 -11.81 -18.01
CA ASN A 701 5.79 -11.61 -18.01
C ASN A 701 5.25 -11.42 -16.58
N GLU A 702 4.69 -10.24 -16.31
CA GLU A 702 4.32 -9.84 -14.94
C GLU A 702 3.00 -10.48 -14.49
N GLU A 703 2.00 -10.59 -15.37
CA GLU A 703 0.67 -11.14 -15.05
C GLU A 703 0.65 -12.68 -14.98
N HIS A 704 1.11 -13.36 -16.04
CA HIS A 704 0.93 -14.80 -16.25
C HIS A 704 2.24 -15.61 -16.25
N GLY A 705 3.38 -14.96 -16.03
CA GLY A 705 4.72 -15.56 -16.14
C GLY A 705 4.92 -16.83 -15.30
N HIS A 706 4.42 -16.85 -14.05
CA HIS A 706 4.53 -18.04 -13.19
C HIS A 706 3.76 -19.26 -13.74
N GLN A 707 2.58 -19.05 -14.31
CA GLN A 707 1.75 -20.14 -14.86
C GLN A 707 2.36 -20.67 -16.17
N ILE A 708 2.89 -19.77 -17.00
CA ILE A 708 3.60 -20.13 -18.23
C ILE A 708 4.89 -20.90 -17.88
N MET A 709 5.65 -20.46 -16.87
CA MET A 709 6.84 -21.16 -16.39
C MET A 709 6.50 -22.56 -15.85
N GLN A 710 5.40 -22.69 -15.11
CA GLN A 710 4.92 -23.98 -14.62
C GLN A 710 4.63 -24.94 -15.78
N LEU A 711 3.86 -24.51 -16.79
CA LEU A 711 3.57 -25.31 -17.99
C LEU A 711 4.86 -25.73 -18.72
N LEU A 712 5.81 -24.81 -18.89
CA LEU A 712 7.09 -25.10 -19.54
C LEU A 712 7.89 -26.17 -18.77
N LEU A 713 7.91 -26.08 -17.43
CA LEU A 713 8.57 -27.06 -16.55
C LEU A 713 7.85 -28.40 -16.49
N GLU A 714 6.51 -28.44 -16.55
CA GLU A 714 5.73 -29.69 -16.56
C GLU A 714 6.00 -30.52 -17.82
N TYR A 715 6.13 -29.88 -18.98
CA TYR A 715 6.44 -30.58 -20.25
C TYR A 715 7.93 -30.88 -20.42
N HIS A 716 8.82 -29.91 -20.17
CA HIS A 716 10.26 -30.04 -20.51
C HIS A 716 11.13 -30.49 -19.33
N GLY A 717 10.66 -30.28 -18.09
CA GLY A 717 11.40 -30.56 -16.87
C GLY A 717 12.83 -30.02 -16.90
N ASP A 718 13.78 -30.84 -16.47
CA ASP A 718 15.22 -30.55 -16.45
C ASP A 718 15.88 -30.26 -17.81
N LYS A 719 15.14 -30.33 -18.94
CA LYS A 719 15.65 -29.94 -20.27
C LYS A 719 15.42 -28.46 -20.59
N LEU A 720 14.63 -27.74 -19.80
CA LEU A 720 14.28 -26.35 -20.08
C LEU A 720 15.55 -25.45 -20.08
N PRO A 721 15.76 -24.58 -21.08
CA PRO A 721 16.98 -23.78 -21.19
C PRO A 721 16.97 -22.60 -20.19
N VAL A 722 17.29 -22.88 -18.93
CA VAL A 722 17.36 -21.89 -17.84
C VAL A 722 18.80 -21.39 -17.65
N SER A 723 19.08 -20.20 -18.16
CA SER A 723 20.37 -19.49 -18.02
C SER A 723 20.39 -18.54 -16.83
N GLU A 724 21.55 -17.90 -16.59
CA GLU A 724 21.67 -16.83 -15.59
C GLU A 724 20.74 -15.65 -15.92
N GLU A 725 20.56 -15.34 -17.20
CA GLU A 725 19.69 -14.27 -17.68
C GLU A 725 18.20 -14.56 -17.43
N VAL A 726 17.77 -15.83 -17.51
CA VAL A 726 16.42 -16.27 -17.13
C VAL A 726 16.21 -16.12 -15.62
N VAL A 727 17.16 -16.61 -14.81
CA VAL A 727 17.09 -16.51 -13.34
C VAL A 727 17.12 -15.05 -12.87
N LYS A 728 17.93 -14.21 -13.52
CA LYS A 728 17.98 -12.76 -13.25
C LYS A 728 16.68 -12.06 -13.65
N ALA A 729 16.06 -12.42 -14.78
CA ALA A 729 14.74 -11.90 -15.15
C ALA A 729 13.68 -12.24 -14.10
N ALA A 730 13.61 -13.50 -13.65
CA ALA A 730 12.71 -13.92 -12.57
C ALA A 730 12.97 -13.19 -11.25
N ALA A 731 14.23 -12.88 -10.92
CA ALA A 731 14.59 -12.13 -9.72
C ALA A 731 14.24 -10.63 -9.80
N VAL A 732 14.15 -10.05 -11.00
CA VAL A 732 13.76 -8.64 -11.22
C VAL A 732 12.25 -8.46 -11.33
N ASN A 733 11.51 -9.46 -11.83
CA ASN A 733 10.04 -9.40 -11.97
C ASN A 733 9.37 -9.10 -10.61
N GLU A 734 8.67 -7.97 -10.55
CA GLU A 734 8.13 -7.42 -9.29
C GLU A 734 6.76 -8.01 -8.92
N ILE A 735 6.05 -8.66 -9.86
CA ILE A 735 4.70 -9.18 -9.65
C ILE A 735 4.69 -10.70 -9.40
N THR A 736 5.18 -11.50 -10.36
CA THR A 736 5.16 -12.99 -10.26
C THR A 736 6.54 -13.62 -10.07
N GLY A 737 7.61 -12.80 -10.02
CA GLY A 737 9.00 -13.24 -9.92
C GLY A 737 9.30 -14.22 -8.78
N HIS A 738 8.68 -14.05 -7.61
CA HIS A 738 8.86 -14.96 -6.47
C HIS A 738 8.32 -16.37 -6.72
N GLN A 739 7.18 -16.50 -7.40
CA GLN A 739 6.58 -17.79 -7.77
C GLN A 739 7.40 -18.46 -8.88
N ILE A 740 7.84 -17.70 -9.88
CA ILE A 740 8.75 -18.17 -10.94
C ILE A 740 10.04 -18.71 -10.31
N MET A 741 10.61 -17.97 -9.34
CA MET A 741 11.85 -18.38 -8.67
C MET A 741 11.66 -19.62 -7.79
N GLN A 742 10.50 -19.76 -7.13
CA GLN A 742 10.15 -20.98 -6.39
C GLN A 742 10.10 -22.20 -7.33
N LEU A 743 9.35 -22.11 -8.44
CA LEU A 743 9.22 -23.19 -9.43
C LEU A 743 10.59 -23.64 -9.99
N LEU A 744 11.43 -22.67 -10.38
CA LEU A 744 12.79 -22.94 -10.87
C LEU A 744 13.66 -23.64 -9.82
N LEU A 745 13.55 -23.25 -8.54
CA LEU A 745 14.29 -23.86 -7.43
C LEU A 745 13.82 -25.28 -7.12
N GLU A 746 12.51 -25.54 -7.18
CA GLU A 746 11.93 -26.87 -6.93
C GLU A 746 12.37 -27.90 -7.98
N TYR A 747 12.32 -27.52 -9.26
CA TYR A 747 12.70 -28.38 -10.39
C TYR A 747 14.22 -28.54 -10.52
N HIS A 748 14.99 -27.45 -10.67
CA HIS A 748 16.42 -27.54 -10.99
C HIS A 748 17.35 -27.53 -9.76
N ARG A 749 16.87 -27.12 -8.58
CA ARG A 749 17.60 -27.17 -7.29
C ARG A 749 19.00 -26.54 -7.36
N ASP A 750 20.03 -27.31 -7.00
CA ASP A 750 21.43 -26.90 -7.00
C ASP A 750 21.99 -26.54 -8.40
N LYS A 751 21.32 -26.94 -9.50
CA LYS A 751 21.80 -26.71 -10.87
C LYS A 751 21.65 -25.27 -11.37
N LEU A 752 20.74 -24.49 -10.78
CA LEU A 752 20.46 -23.13 -11.27
C LEU A 752 21.72 -22.24 -11.25
N PRO A 753 21.96 -21.41 -12.29
CA PRO A 753 23.01 -20.40 -12.27
C PRO A 753 22.62 -19.21 -11.38
N ILE A 754 23.05 -19.27 -10.11
CA ILE A 754 22.81 -18.21 -9.11
C ILE A 754 24.14 -17.49 -8.84
N SER A 755 24.35 -16.37 -9.53
CA SER A 755 25.53 -15.52 -9.46
C SER A 755 25.38 -14.37 -8.45
N GLU A 756 26.44 -13.57 -8.29
CA GLU A 756 26.38 -12.31 -7.55
C GLU A 756 25.34 -11.34 -8.14
N GLU A 757 25.20 -11.30 -9.47
CA GLU A 757 24.23 -10.44 -10.18
C GLU A 757 22.78 -10.86 -9.93
N VAL A 758 22.50 -12.17 -9.87
CA VAL A 758 21.17 -12.70 -9.50
C VAL A 758 20.82 -12.32 -8.06
N VAL A 759 21.75 -12.48 -7.12
CA VAL A 759 21.50 -12.18 -5.70
C VAL A 759 21.39 -10.66 -5.46
N LYS A 760 22.11 -9.84 -6.25
CA LYS A 760 21.93 -8.37 -6.25
C LYS A 760 20.55 -7.97 -6.77
N ALA A 761 20.09 -8.58 -7.87
CA ALA A 761 18.76 -8.34 -8.42
C ALA A 761 17.65 -8.71 -7.41
N ALA A 762 17.73 -9.88 -6.80
CA ALA A 762 16.80 -10.31 -5.75
C ALA A 762 16.77 -9.35 -4.54
N ALA A 763 17.92 -8.82 -4.12
CA ALA A 763 18.00 -7.84 -3.05
C ALA A 763 17.48 -6.43 -3.45
N ALA A 764 17.48 -6.11 -4.75
CA ALA A 764 17.01 -4.84 -5.29
C ALA A 764 15.49 -4.81 -5.51
N ASN A 765 14.87 -5.94 -5.83
CA ASN A 765 13.44 -6.09 -6.13
C ASN A 765 12.56 -5.47 -5.04
N GLU A 766 11.73 -4.48 -5.39
CA GLU A 766 11.04 -3.65 -4.40
C GLU A 766 9.73 -4.26 -3.91
N GLU A 767 9.12 -5.19 -4.65
CA GLU A 767 7.82 -5.77 -4.26
C GLU A 767 7.92 -7.17 -3.64
N HIS A 768 8.88 -7.99 -4.07
CA HIS A 768 9.03 -9.38 -3.60
C HIS A 768 10.47 -9.82 -3.25
N GLY A 769 11.39 -8.86 -3.12
CA GLY A 769 12.80 -9.15 -2.83
C GLY A 769 13.05 -9.96 -1.54
N HIS A 770 12.22 -9.82 -0.50
CA HIS A 770 12.40 -10.62 0.72
C HIS A 770 12.01 -12.09 0.54
N GLN A 771 10.92 -12.40 -0.19
CA GLN A 771 10.57 -13.80 -0.47
C GLN A 771 11.62 -14.45 -1.39
N ILE A 772 12.07 -13.74 -2.43
CA ILE A 772 13.11 -14.25 -3.33
C ILE A 772 14.40 -14.50 -2.55
N MET A 773 14.84 -13.55 -1.71
CA MET A 773 16.02 -13.73 -0.85
C MET A 773 15.86 -14.86 0.17
N GLN A 774 14.67 -15.07 0.73
CA GLN A 774 14.38 -16.20 1.62
C GLN A 774 14.52 -17.54 0.88
N LEU A 775 13.86 -17.70 -0.27
CA LEU A 775 13.95 -18.91 -1.10
C LEU A 775 15.40 -19.23 -1.49
N LEU A 776 16.17 -18.22 -1.89
CA LEU A 776 17.59 -18.35 -2.21
C LEU A 776 18.43 -18.80 -1.02
N LEU A 777 18.18 -18.26 0.17
CA LEU A 777 18.87 -18.63 1.41
C LEU A 777 18.50 -20.04 1.90
N GLU A 778 17.24 -20.44 1.80
CA GLU A 778 16.75 -21.78 2.16
C GLU A 778 17.38 -22.86 1.27
N HIS A 779 17.43 -22.63 -0.04
CA HIS A 779 17.93 -23.63 -1.00
C HIS A 779 19.47 -23.68 -1.08
N ARG A 780 20.16 -22.55 -0.97
CA ARG A 780 21.63 -22.50 -1.11
C ARG A 780 22.39 -22.43 0.21
N GLY A 781 21.75 -22.01 1.31
CA GLY A 781 22.39 -21.90 2.62
C GLY A 781 23.69 -21.11 2.55
N ASP A 782 24.78 -21.67 3.07
CA ASP A 782 26.13 -21.09 3.03
C ASP A 782 26.75 -20.98 1.61
N LYS A 783 26.20 -21.64 0.57
CA LYS A 783 26.69 -21.54 -0.82
C LYS A 783 26.23 -20.27 -1.55
N LEU A 784 25.22 -19.56 -1.06
CA LEU A 784 24.72 -18.34 -1.72
C LEU A 784 25.81 -17.25 -1.70
N PRO A 785 26.17 -16.64 -2.84
CA PRO A 785 27.16 -15.57 -2.88
C PRO A 785 26.60 -14.32 -2.18
N VAL A 786 27.25 -13.89 -1.11
CA VAL A 786 26.85 -12.73 -0.31
C VAL A 786 28.05 -11.81 -0.16
N PHE A 787 27.94 -10.60 -0.70
CA PHE A 787 29.02 -9.64 -0.92
C PHE A 787 28.56 -8.23 -0.56
N GLU A 788 29.50 -7.32 -0.28
CA GLU A 788 29.21 -6.01 0.34
C GLU A 788 28.20 -5.17 -0.45
N GLU A 789 28.34 -5.11 -1.77
CA GLU A 789 27.49 -4.31 -2.66
C GLU A 789 26.03 -4.78 -2.62
N MET A 790 25.79 -6.09 -2.54
CA MET A 790 24.44 -6.63 -2.34
C MET A 790 23.87 -6.31 -0.95
N VAL A 791 24.70 -6.26 0.10
CA VAL A 791 24.27 -5.82 1.44
C VAL A 791 23.91 -4.33 1.46
N LYS A 792 24.61 -3.48 0.69
CA LYS A 792 24.23 -2.06 0.50
C LYS A 792 22.87 -1.95 -0.18
N VAL A 793 22.67 -2.67 -1.29
CA VAL A 793 21.38 -2.72 -2.00
C VAL A 793 20.26 -3.17 -1.06
N ALA A 794 20.45 -4.25 -0.30
CA ALA A 794 19.48 -4.73 0.69
C ALA A 794 19.12 -3.66 1.74
N ALA A 795 20.12 -2.95 2.29
CA ALA A 795 19.90 -1.87 3.25
C ALA A 795 19.18 -0.63 2.65
N MET A 796 19.21 -0.48 1.32
CA MET A 796 18.62 0.63 0.57
C MET A 796 17.32 0.27 -0.18
N ASN A 797 16.90 -1.01 -0.21
CA ASN A 797 15.67 -1.50 -0.87
C ASN A 797 14.42 -0.75 -0.35
N LYS A 798 13.56 -0.18 -1.21
CA LYS A 798 12.48 0.73 -0.76
C LYS A 798 11.55 0.11 0.27
N ASN A 799 10.98 -1.07 0.00
CA ASN A 799 9.88 -1.61 0.81
C ASN A 799 10.32 -2.69 1.81
N HIS A 800 11.35 -3.49 1.50
CA HIS A 800 11.69 -4.74 2.21
C HIS A 800 13.07 -4.76 2.87
N ARG A 801 13.72 -3.60 3.00
CA ARG A 801 15.07 -3.47 3.58
C ARG A 801 15.22 -4.12 4.96
N TYR A 802 14.20 -4.04 5.82
CA TYR A 802 14.28 -4.59 7.17
C TYR A 802 14.24 -6.12 7.13
N GLU A 803 13.31 -6.67 6.36
CA GLU A 803 13.09 -8.09 6.15
C GLU A 803 14.33 -8.74 5.51
N ILE A 804 14.87 -8.17 4.43
CA ILE A 804 16.07 -8.68 3.76
C ILE A 804 17.28 -8.60 4.69
N MET A 805 17.50 -7.48 5.38
CA MET A 805 18.64 -7.35 6.31
C MET A 805 18.50 -8.27 7.54
N HIS A 806 17.28 -8.50 8.03
CA HIS A 806 17.00 -9.46 9.09
C HIS A 806 17.33 -10.90 8.63
N LEU A 807 16.79 -11.33 7.49
CA LEU A 807 17.06 -12.65 6.91
C LEU A 807 18.57 -12.87 6.70
N LEU A 808 19.28 -11.88 6.14
CA LEU A 808 20.73 -11.94 5.95
C LEU A 808 21.50 -12.07 7.27
N LEU A 809 21.11 -11.33 8.31
CA LEU A 809 21.72 -11.41 9.64
C LEU A 809 21.36 -12.71 10.39
N GLU A 810 20.20 -13.30 10.13
CA GLU A 810 19.78 -14.59 10.68
C GLU A 810 20.58 -15.75 10.06
N TYR A 811 20.70 -15.78 8.72
CA TYR A 811 21.41 -16.84 8.00
C TYR A 811 22.94 -16.71 8.02
N ARG A 812 23.50 -15.49 7.89
CA ARG A 812 24.96 -15.28 7.85
C ARG A 812 25.54 -14.84 9.19
N GLY A 813 24.75 -14.17 10.04
CA GLY A 813 25.19 -13.64 11.33
C GLY A 813 26.53 -12.90 11.21
N ASN A 814 27.55 -13.42 11.89
CA ASN A 814 28.87 -12.79 11.90
C ASN A 814 29.68 -12.94 10.59
N LYS A 815 29.20 -13.69 9.58
CA LYS A 815 29.83 -13.78 8.24
C LYS A 815 29.37 -12.70 7.26
N LEU A 816 28.30 -11.94 7.56
CA LEU A 816 27.74 -10.95 6.62
C LEU A 816 28.73 -9.78 6.36
N PRO A 817 29.10 -9.44 5.12
CA PRO A 817 30.04 -8.34 4.85
C PRO A 817 29.39 -6.98 5.12
N VAL A 818 29.63 -6.44 6.32
CA VAL A 818 29.16 -5.13 6.77
C VAL A 818 30.38 -4.22 6.91
N SER A 819 30.63 -3.41 5.88
CA SER A 819 31.69 -2.39 5.87
C SER A 819 31.22 -1.08 6.51
N GLU A 820 32.13 -0.13 6.68
CA GLU A 820 31.79 1.24 7.09
C GLU A 820 30.76 1.88 6.15
N GLU A 821 30.89 1.67 4.84
CA GLU A 821 29.96 2.19 3.83
C GLU A 821 28.55 1.62 3.96
N VAL A 822 28.41 0.34 4.35
CA VAL A 822 27.07 -0.24 4.68
C VAL A 822 26.47 0.48 5.89
N VAL A 823 27.26 0.68 6.95
CA VAL A 823 26.77 1.34 8.18
C VAL A 823 26.46 2.82 7.93
N LYS A 824 27.25 3.50 7.09
CA LYS A 824 27.03 4.88 6.65
C LYS A 824 25.75 5.01 5.82
N ALA A 825 25.51 4.09 4.88
CA ALA A 825 24.26 4.05 4.10
C ALA A 825 23.03 3.81 4.98
N VAL A 826 23.14 3.01 6.04
CA VAL A 826 22.08 2.83 7.05
C VAL A 826 21.89 4.08 7.92
N ALA A 827 22.98 4.77 8.28
CA ALA A 827 22.93 6.00 9.08
C ALA A 827 22.33 7.20 8.32
N ALA A 828 22.69 7.36 7.04
CA ALA A 828 22.17 8.39 6.14
C ALA A 828 20.75 8.10 5.63
N ASN A 829 20.07 7.08 6.17
CA ASN A 829 18.83 6.57 5.62
C ASN A 829 17.62 7.32 6.19
N ASP A 830 17.08 8.28 5.44
CA ASP A 830 15.87 9.04 5.82
C ASP A 830 14.57 8.23 5.72
N LEU A 831 14.65 6.91 5.53
CA LEU A 831 13.51 6.01 5.55
C LEU A 831 13.46 5.20 6.85
N ILE A 832 12.25 4.94 7.30
CA ILE A 832 11.91 4.65 8.69
C ILE A 832 12.53 3.38 9.30
N TYR A 833 13.04 2.47 8.48
CA TYR A 833 13.80 1.30 8.96
C TYR A 833 15.29 1.56 9.19
N GLY A 834 15.84 2.73 8.86
CA GLY A 834 17.24 3.10 9.15
C GLY A 834 17.66 2.80 10.60
N PRO A 835 16.92 3.29 11.61
CA PRO A 835 17.17 2.95 13.02
C PRO A 835 17.02 1.46 13.34
N ALA A 836 16.00 0.80 12.77
CA ALA A 836 15.75 -0.62 13.03
C ALA A 836 16.87 -1.51 12.48
N ILE A 837 17.39 -1.19 11.29
CA ILE A 837 18.56 -1.86 10.71
C ILE A 837 19.83 -1.52 11.51
N MET A 838 20.02 -0.27 11.93
CA MET A 838 21.14 0.09 12.81
C MET A 838 21.12 -0.72 14.12
N GLN A 839 19.95 -0.89 14.74
CA GLN A 839 19.77 -1.70 15.94
C GLN A 839 20.02 -3.19 15.69
N LEU A 840 19.58 -3.75 14.56
CA LEU A 840 19.93 -5.13 14.15
C LEU A 840 21.45 -5.30 13.98
N LEU A 841 22.11 -4.36 13.30
CA LEU A 841 23.56 -4.37 13.09
C LEU A 841 24.32 -4.26 14.44
N LEU A 842 23.91 -3.34 15.31
CA LEU A 842 24.46 -3.19 16.67
C LEU A 842 24.23 -4.45 17.52
N ARG A 843 23.08 -5.13 17.40
CA ARG A 843 22.80 -6.39 18.10
C ARG A 843 23.71 -7.53 17.64
N HIS A 844 23.92 -7.69 16.33
CA HIS A 844 24.71 -8.82 15.80
C HIS A 844 26.23 -8.59 15.87
N ARG A 845 26.68 -7.33 15.76
CA ARG A 845 28.11 -6.97 15.72
C ARG A 845 28.65 -6.37 17.02
N GLY A 846 27.79 -5.73 17.81
CA GLY A 846 28.18 -5.03 19.04
C GLY A 846 29.36 -4.10 18.80
N ASP A 847 30.40 -4.24 19.62
CA ASP A 847 31.59 -3.41 19.53
C ASP A 847 32.39 -3.56 18.21
N LYS A 848 32.13 -4.60 17.41
CA LYS A 848 32.80 -4.85 16.11
C LYS A 848 32.18 -4.12 14.93
N LEU A 849 31.06 -3.41 15.10
CA LEU A 849 30.45 -2.64 14.02
C LEU A 849 31.32 -1.42 13.66
N PRO A 850 31.72 -1.22 12.40
CA PRO A 850 32.54 -0.07 12.00
C PRO A 850 31.72 1.22 12.11
N ILE A 851 31.94 1.96 13.20
CA ILE A 851 31.30 3.26 13.47
C ILE A 851 32.43 4.29 13.52
N SER A 852 32.62 4.98 12.40
CA SER A 852 33.57 6.08 12.23
C SER A 852 32.89 7.43 12.50
N GLU A 853 33.68 8.51 12.45
CA GLU A 853 33.14 9.89 12.45
C GLU A 853 32.15 10.10 11.29
N GLU A 854 32.42 9.55 10.11
CA GLU A 854 31.55 9.68 8.92
C GLU A 854 30.19 9.00 9.11
N VAL A 855 30.13 7.86 9.81
CA VAL A 855 28.87 7.21 10.19
C VAL A 855 28.08 8.08 11.18
N VAL A 856 28.75 8.67 12.17
CA VAL A 856 28.10 9.53 13.17
C VAL A 856 27.64 10.85 12.56
N LYS A 857 28.41 11.42 11.62
CA LYS A 857 28.05 12.61 10.84
C LYS A 857 26.84 12.35 9.93
N ALA A 858 26.79 11.18 9.27
CA ALA A 858 25.62 10.74 8.51
C ALA A 858 24.37 10.63 9.39
N ALA A 859 24.48 10.04 10.60
CA ALA A 859 23.38 9.97 11.55
C ALA A 859 22.95 11.36 12.08
N ALA A 860 23.87 12.30 12.23
CA ALA A 860 23.56 13.68 12.63
C ALA A 860 22.89 14.51 11.52
N ALA A 861 23.22 14.22 10.25
CA ALA A 861 22.65 14.89 9.08
C ALA A 861 21.29 14.31 8.63
N ASN A 862 20.97 13.05 8.99
CA ASN A 862 19.69 12.40 8.70
C ASN A 862 18.53 13.19 9.31
N GLU A 863 17.67 13.75 8.46
CA GLU A 863 16.69 14.75 8.86
C GLU A 863 15.53 14.10 9.63
N LYS A 864 15.08 12.92 9.20
CA LYS A 864 13.85 12.28 9.74
C LYS A 864 14.09 11.43 10.98
N TYR A 865 15.11 10.57 10.97
CA TYR A 865 15.33 9.55 12.02
C TYR A 865 16.72 9.64 12.68
N GLY A 866 17.51 10.66 12.33
CA GLY A 866 18.87 10.86 12.85
C GLY A 866 18.95 10.87 14.38
N HIS A 867 17.98 11.48 15.06
CA HIS A 867 17.90 11.48 16.54
C HIS A 867 17.79 10.06 17.14
N GLN A 868 17.06 9.14 16.51
CA GLN A 868 16.92 7.75 16.96
C GLN A 868 18.19 6.95 16.70
N ILE A 869 18.80 7.13 15.52
CA ILE A 869 20.09 6.50 15.18
C ILE A 869 21.17 6.98 16.15
N MET A 870 21.24 8.29 16.42
CA MET A 870 22.16 8.88 17.40
C MET A 870 21.92 8.33 18.81
N GLN A 871 20.66 8.19 19.25
CA GLN A 871 20.35 7.61 20.56
C GLN A 871 20.82 6.15 20.66
N LEU A 872 20.63 5.33 19.62
CA LEU A 872 21.13 3.95 19.58
C LEU A 872 22.66 3.90 19.63
N LEU A 873 23.34 4.74 18.84
CA LEU A 873 24.80 4.84 18.81
C LEU A 873 25.38 5.29 20.16
N LEU A 874 24.77 6.30 20.80
CA LEU A 874 25.16 6.78 22.14
C LEU A 874 24.93 5.72 23.22
N ARG A 875 23.80 4.99 23.20
CA ARG A 875 23.54 3.89 24.14
C ARG A 875 24.58 2.77 24.03
N HIS A 876 25.00 2.41 22.81
CA HIS A 876 25.95 1.31 22.59
C HIS A 876 27.43 1.70 22.75
N ARG A 877 27.82 2.93 22.42
CA ARG A 877 29.23 3.37 22.45
C ARG A 877 29.57 4.33 23.59
N GLY A 878 28.59 5.02 24.17
CA GLY A 878 28.78 6.00 25.23
C GLY A 878 29.84 7.05 24.85
N ASP A 879 30.83 7.24 25.73
CA ASP A 879 31.97 8.14 25.53
C ASP A 879 32.94 7.72 24.40
N LYS A 880 32.84 6.50 23.87
CA LYS A 880 33.67 6.04 22.73
C LYS A 880 33.12 6.45 21.37
N LEU A 881 31.91 7.03 21.30
CA LEU A 881 31.34 7.48 20.02
C LEU A 881 32.13 8.70 19.49
N PRO A 882 32.63 8.68 18.24
CA PRO A 882 33.40 9.78 17.67
C PRO A 882 32.48 10.96 17.33
N VAL A 883 32.41 11.92 18.27
CA VAL A 883 31.65 13.18 18.13
C VAL A 883 32.65 14.32 17.96
N SER A 884 32.86 14.76 16.73
CA SER A 884 33.72 15.89 16.36
C SER A 884 32.93 17.21 16.22
N GLU A 885 33.63 18.31 15.97
CA GLU A 885 32.99 19.58 15.60
C GLU A 885 32.13 19.44 14.34
N GLU A 886 32.55 18.63 13.37
CA GLU A 886 31.80 18.38 12.12
C GLU A 886 30.51 17.59 12.34
N VAL A 887 30.48 16.66 13.31
CA VAL A 887 29.26 15.97 13.75
C VAL A 887 28.30 16.95 14.42
N VAL A 888 28.79 17.80 15.33
CA VAL A 888 27.97 18.80 16.03
C VAL A 888 27.45 19.87 15.06
N LYS A 889 28.25 20.26 14.07
CA LYS A 889 27.84 21.19 13.00
C LYS A 889 26.77 20.58 12.09
N ALA A 890 26.86 19.29 11.75
CA ALA A 890 25.81 18.58 11.02
C ALA A 890 24.49 18.53 11.81
N ALA A 891 24.54 18.20 13.11
CA ALA A 891 23.37 18.26 13.99
C ALA A 891 22.78 19.67 14.11
N ALA A 892 23.62 20.71 14.14
CA ALA A 892 23.17 22.10 14.19
C ALA A 892 22.49 22.57 12.88
N ALA A 893 22.93 22.06 11.74
CA ALA A 893 22.38 22.35 10.42
C ALA A 893 21.11 21.56 10.07
N ASN A 894 20.87 20.41 10.74
CA ASN A 894 19.70 19.55 10.51
C ASN A 894 18.40 20.28 10.87
N GLU A 895 17.55 20.55 9.86
CA GLU A 895 16.38 21.41 10.03
C GLU A 895 15.27 20.77 10.86
N ILE A 896 15.06 19.45 10.72
CA ILE A 896 13.89 18.76 11.28
C ILE A 896 14.17 18.21 12.69
N THR A 897 15.21 17.40 12.87
CA THR A 897 15.50 16.71 14.15
C THR A 897 16.79 17.19 14.84
N GLY A 898 17.46 18.21 14.28
CA GLY A 898 18.71 18.76 14.81
C GLY A 898 18.66 19.17 16.28
N HIS A 899 17.55 19.75 16.75
CA HIS A 899 17.38 20.12 18.15
C HIS A 899 17.36 18.90 19.10
N GLN A 900 16.73 17.79 18.70
CA GLN A 900 16.71 16.54 19.47
C GLN A 900 18.09 15.87 19.48
N ILE A 901 18.78 15.87 18.34
CA ILE A 901 20.16 15.36 18.24
C ILE A 901 21.08 16.19 19.14
N MET A 902 20.96 17.51 19.12
CA MET A 902 21.76 18.39 19.97
C MET A 902 21.49 18.17 21.46
N GLN A 903 20.22 18.00 21.86
CA GLN A 903 19.85 17.69 23.23
C GLN A 903 20.50 16.36 23.69
N LEU A 904 20.37 15.28 22.90
CA LEU A 904 20.98 13.99 23.21
C LEU A 904 22.50 14.08 23.37
N LEU A 905 23.17 14.85 22.49
CA LEU A 905 24.61 15.08 22.55
C LEU A 905 25.02 15.88 23.80
N LEU A 906 24.27 16.92 24.16
CA LEU A 906 24.49 17.70 25.39
C LEU A 906 24.28 16.86 26.65
N GLU A 907 23.21 16.05 26.72
CA GLU A 907 22.94 15.13 27.83
C GLU A 907 24.06 14.10 28.05
N HIS A 908 24.70 13.63 26.98
CA HIS A 908 25.75 12.59 27.05
C HIS A 908 27.18 13.12 27.12
N ARG A 909 27.46 14.37 26.70
CA ARG A 909 28.82 14.94 26.67
C ARG A 909 29.00 16.18 27.55
N GLY A 910 27.93 16.92 27.84
CA GLY A 910 27.98 18.20 28.55
C GLY A 910 29.05 19.14 27.97
N ASP A 911 29.87 19.71 28.85
CA ASP A 911 30.96 20.64 28.50
C ASP A 911 32.03 20.08 27.55
N LYS A 912 32.06 18.75 27.32
CA LYS A 912 33.00 18.13 26.36
C LYS A 912 32.53 18.26 24.90
N LEU A 913 31.31 18.75 24.65
CA LEU A 913 30.77 18.88 23.30
C LEU A 913 31.44 20.06 22.56
N PRO A 914 32.02 19.87 21.34
CA PRO A 914 32.72 20.92 20.62
C PRO A 914 31.77 21.96 20.01
N ILE A 915 31.35 22.95 20.80
CA ILE A 915 30.50 24.08 20.35
C ILE A 915 31.40 25.26 19.94
N SER A 916 31.75 25.32 18.65
CA SER A 916 32.55 26.39 18.04
C SER A 916 31.70 27.56 17.52
N GLU A 917 32.35 28.61 16.99
CA GLU A 917 31.68 29.69 16.27
C GLU A 917 30.96 29.17 15.00
N GLU A 918 31.51 28.15 14.34
CA GLU A 918 30.94 27.56 13.12
C GLU A 918 29.71 26.70 13.41
N VAL A 919 29.68 26.02 14.56
CA VAL A 919 28.48 25.34 15.07
C VAL A 919 27.37 26.35 15.39
N VAL A 920 27.70 27.47 16.03
CA VAL A 920 26.73 28.53 16.34
C VAL A 920 26.19 29.19 15.08
N LYS A 921 27.04 29.42 14.05
CA LYS A 921 26.59 29.91 12.73
C LYS A 921 25.63 28.93 12.05
N ALA A 922 25.92 27.63 12.08
CA ALA A 922 25.04 26.61 11.52
C ALA A 922 23.66 26.60 12.23
N ALA A 923 23.65 26.65 13.56
CA ALA A 923 22.41 26.75 14.33
C ALA A 923 21.63 28.05 14.05
N ALA A 924 22.33 29.19 13.90
CA ALA A 924 21.69 30.47 13.61
C ALA A 924 21.16 30.60 12.18
N ALA A 925 21.70 29.82 11.22
CA ALA A 925 21.23 29.75 9.84
C ALA A 925 20.04 28.78 9.66
N ASN A 926 19.85 27.84 10.59
CA ASN A 926 18.77 26.84 10.57
C ASN A 926 17.44 27.50 10.99
N ALA A 927 16.57 27.78 10.02
CA ALA A 927 15.31 28.48 10.28
C ALA A 927 14.32 27.68 11.15
N ASN A 928 14.43 26.36 11.17
CA ASN A 928 13.45 25.44 11.75
C ASN A 928 13.87 24.99 13.17
N SER A 929 14.95 24.21 13.30
CA SER A 929 15.46 23.75 14.60
C SER A 929 16.39 24.74 15.30
N GLY A 930 16.92 25.74 14.57
CA GLY A 930 17.91 26.69 15.08
C GLY A 930 17.55 27.43 16.37
N PRO A 931 16.33 28.00 16.51
CA PRO A 931 15.91 28.68 17.74
C PRO A 931 15.99 27.78 18.99
N ALA A 932 15.55 26.53 18.87
CA ALA A 932 15.61 25.54 19.96
C ALA A 932 17.05 25.12 20.28
N ILE A 933 17.90 24.93 19.26
CA ILE A 933 19.33 24.64 19.43
C ILE A 933 20.04 25.80 20.15
N MET A 934 19.75 27.04 19.77
CA MET A 934 20.31 28.23 20.40
C MET A 934 19.83 28.39 21.86
N GLN A 935 18.59 28.01 22.18
CA GLN A 935 18.11 27.93 23.55
C GLN A 935 18.86 26.86 24.37
N LEU A 936 19.03 25.65 23.84
CA LEU A 936 19.80 24.58 24.50
C LEU A 936 21.24 25.01 24.81
N PHE A 937 21.89 25.76 23.91
CA PHE A 937 23.22 26.33 24.12
C PHE A 937 23.26 27.39 25.24
N LEU A 938 22.16 28.08 25.51
CA LEU A 938 22.07 29.04 26.62
C LEU A 938 21.78 28.33 27.95
N GLU A 939 20.89 27.34 27.95
CA GLU A 939 20.49 26.59 29.14
C GLU A 939 21.62 25.71 29.72
N HIS A 940 22.40 25.07 28.86
CA HIS A 940 23.55 24.27 29.30
C HIS A 940 24.79 25.13 29.69
N ARG A 941 24.76 26.45 29.45
CA ARG A 941 25.89 27.36 29.76
C ARG A 941 25.77 28.00 31.14
N GLY A 942 25.92 27.18 32.18
CA GLY A 942 26.22 27.63 33.55
C GLY A 942 27.57 28.35 33.65
N ASP A 943 27.62 29.62 33.24
CA ASP A 943 28.73 30.59 33.36
C ASP A 943 30.04 30.30 32.55
N LYS A 944 30.09 30.85 31.31
CA LYS A 944 31.28 31.17 30.43
C LYS A 944 31.83 30.01 29.56
N PRO A 945 32.56 30.27 28.42
CA PRO A 945 33.37 31.45 28.06
C PRO A 945 33.09 32.04 26.63
N PRO A 946 33.95 32.90 26.02
CA PRO A 946 33.68 34.35 25.90
C PRO A 946 33.12 34.82 24.54
N VAL A 947 33.03 33.95 23.54
CA VAL A 947 32.79 34.33 22.12
C VAL A 947 31.42 35.01 21.93
N LEU A 948 30.38 34.53 22.62
CA LEU A 948 29.01 35.03 22.50
C LEU A 948 28.78 36.44 23.06
N LYS A 949 29.70 37.00 23.87
CA LYS A 949 29.58 38.40 24.36
C LYS A 949 29.70 39.45 23.25
N LYS A 950 30.19 39.06 22.06
CA LYS A 950 30.18 39.92 20.86
C LYS A 950 28.83 39.91 20.14
N TRP A 951 28.05 38.84 20.31
CA TRP A 951 26.88 38.52 19.49
C TRP A 951 25.57 38.99 20.12
N SER A 952 25.49 39.17 21.44
CA SER A 952 24.30 39.75 22.12
C SER A 952 24.15 41.29 21.90
N ARG A 953 24.66 41.82 20.79
CA ARG A 953 24.72 43.25 20.42
C ARG A 953 24.64 43.51 18.91
N GLN A 954 24.43 42.47 18.10
CA GLN A 954 24.07 42.54 16.68
C GLN A 954 22.81 41.70 16.48
#